data_AF-W2Q5X3-F1
#
_entry.id   AF-W2Q5X3-F1
#
_cell.length_a   1.000
_cell.length_b   1.000
_cell.length_c   1.000
_cell.angle_alpha   90.00
_cell.angle_beta   90.00
_cell.angle_gamma   90.00
#
_symmetry.space_group_name_H-M   'P 1'
#
loop_
_entity.id
_entity.type
_entity.pdbx_description
1 polymer ?
#
loop_
_entity_poly.entity_id
_entity_poly.type
_entity_poly.pdbx_seq_one_letter_code
_entity_poly.pdbx_strand_id
1 'polypeptide(L)'
;MGVRQYSTWAFAVGWAVMVACVTAKNSTTGSTTFPTKSGIRIWVDPATPDDRQTYTSSRGRQWDLVMSDEFNMPNRSFRPGHDHIWTSLEKPDGVNGAMELYSHNMTSTKCDDDGTCYFYIKAIDEFSVIHVYNMYIHPPQFVDAYFFYRAAMVQSWNKFCYQGGMIETRVQLPGVTTSDNPDIALGKDSKVKTGKYYPTWPGIWMMGNLGRAIFSASTNRMWPFSYDKCEPDLFDPSYQRISACNDNPGYGLNPNQGRGAPEIDVLEGSASLVSSSLQIGPGMPDEYRVMGINYGQDPPSCIYGGTCTTPGANYVGVPTAVYNKRGHKSWYQGLRYAANNYCKQDPKAKQDYSTIAASMKAGITENTCSVDVCPASTDAYGDLSLIDGKGEDHWGINSNGTCYPLWNVYTGAYLCDPDNTYWKCAKPRNATTTPKSNAMSQFNYQMDAISANWPVHVGAYTNFVVYQLEWVTGKNGYVRWMLGGSPLFEVPSESIWNVPQNANKTNPEKIMLEEPMYLIFNVALSSSWGATPPNPGKKCRGDGSDEEANKICDAFPLYMKIDYIRLYQDLADDLEEDNYMHVGCDPDTHPTKKWIDAHIDEYEDDDNKHKEVAGKAFCTVNDDCTIGGNLGKTLLKTGKCVKGRCECTYSSSWGGPRCTTAISGSTGSSGSLGKTLSKNSYGPPMGLSIVVAAIIVILSFASVAWSIIKENNAAATLAKKKKTAADMGHYSNSNDARLEQVRHVTGRDSYGNGHVQGHGNDIHRRPRDNYSQNFV
;
A
#
# COMPACT_ATOMS: atom_id res chain seq x y z
N MET A 1 71.50 2.46 8.10
CA MET A 1 70.62 2.13 6.96
C MET A 1 69.13 2.08 7.33
N GLY A 2 68.72 1.71 8.55
CA GLY A 2 67.31 1.43 8.89
C GLY A 2 66.30 2.59 8.81
N VAL A 3 66.63 3.82 9.25
CA VAL A 3 65.61 4.89 9.44
C VAL A 3 64.84 5.23 8.15
N ARG A 4 65.49 5.17 6.98
CA ARG A 4 64.87 5.53 5.69
C ARG A 4 63.89 4.48 5.15
N GLN A 5 63.94 3.22 5.63
CA GLN A 5 63.00 2.17 5.22
C GLN A 5 61.71 2.20 6.05
N TYR A 6 61.74 2.60 7.32
CA TYR A 6 60.53 2.70 8.13
C TYR A 6 59.61 3.85 7.69
N SER A 7 60.17 4.97 7.23
CA SER A 7 59.38 6.10 6.72
C SER A 7 58.59 5.77 5.45
N THR A 8 59.14 4.94 4.55
CA THR A 8 58.45 4.52 3.32
C THR A 8 57.34 3.52 3.57
N TRP A 9 57.51 2.61 4.53
CA TRP A 9 56.42 1.71 4.97
C TRP A 9 55.28 2.47 5.68
N ALA A 10 55.59 3.47 6.51
CA ALA A 10 54.57 4.30 7.15
C ALA A 10 53.71 5.07 6.13
N PHE A 11 54.32 5.62 5.08
CA PHE A 11 53.59 6.29 3.99
C PHE A 11 52.74 5.31 3.16
N ALA A 12 53.26 4.12 2.84
CA ALA A 12 52.52 3.12 2.06
C ALA A 12 51.25 2.64 2.78
N VAL A 13 51.33 2.38 4.09
CA VAL A 13 50.16 1.99 4.92
C VAL A 13 49.17 3.14 5.06
N GLY A 14 49.64 4.37 5.28
CA GLY A 14 48.78 5.56 5.35
C GLY A 14 48.00 5.83 4.06
N TRP A 15 48.64 5.61 2.90
CA TRP A 15 47.99 5.80 1.59
C TRP A 15 46.97 4.71 1.28
N ALA A 16 47.26 3.44 1.61
CA ALA A 16 46.31 2.34 1.47
C ALA A 16 45.04 2.54 2.30
N VAL A 17 45.17 3.06 3.54
CA VAL A 17 44.02 3.40 4.40
C VAL A 17 43.22 4.56 3.83
N MET A 18 43.85 5.62 3.32
CA MET A 18 43.11 6.74 2.70
C MET A 18 42.39 6.35 1.40
N VAL A 19 42.97 5.50 0.55
CA VAL A 19 42.29 5.04 -0.68
C VAL A 19 41.07 4.17 -0.35
N ALA A 20 41.14 3.33 0.69
CA ALA A 20 39.99 2.56 1.18
C ALA A 20 38.86 3.45 1.75
N CYS A 21 39.18 4.64 2.28
CA CYS A 21 38.17 5.58 2.77
C CYS A 21 37.42 6.35 1.67
N VAL A 22 37.95 6.43 0.44
CA VAL A 22 37.36 7.23 -0.65
C VAL A 22 36.37 6.44 -1.52
N THR A 23 36.44 5.10 -1.51
CA THR A 23 35.50 4.25 -2.27
C THR A 23 34.21 3.90 -1.54
N ALA A 24 34.09 4.23 -0.24
CA ALA A 24 32.85 4.11 0.52
C ALA A 24 31.88 5.28 0.17
N LYS A 25 31.24 5.21 -1.01
CA LYS A 25 30.08 6.06 -1.33
C LYS A 25 29.05 5.93 -0.20
N ASN A 26 28.47 7.07 0.20
CA ASN A 26 27.33 7.12 1.11
C ASN A 26 26.12 6.37 0.53
N SER A 27 26.03 5.06 0.78
CA SER A 27 24.75 4.36 0.82
C SER A 27 24.26 4.35 2.26
N THR A 28 23.15 5.04 2.53
CA THR A 28 22.29 4.68 3.66
C THR A 28 21.70 3.32 3.35
N THR A 29 22.42 2.24 3.69
CA THR A 29 21.92 0.88 3.53
C THR A 29 20.67 0.72 4.38
N GLY A 30 19.51 0.66 3.73
CA GLY A 30 18.30 0.09 4.31
C GLY A 30 18.56 -1.36 4.76
N SER A 31 17.58 -1.93 5.45
CA SER A 31 17.63 -3.30 5.96
C SER A 31 17.89 -4.30 4.82
N THR A 32 19.13 -4.81 4.75
CA THR A 32 19.54 -5.70 3.66
C THR A 32 18.88 -7.06 3.84
N THR A 33 18.09 -7.48 2.83
CA THR A 33 17.43 -8.79 2.82
C THR A 33 18.24 -9.78 1.99
N PHE A 34 18.56 -10.92 2.59
CA PHE A 34 19.32 -12.00 1.96
C PHE A 34 18.37 -13.10 1.46
N PRO A 35 18.75 -13.87 0.43
CA PRO A 35 18.00 -15.05 0.01
C PRO A 35 17.97 -16.10 1.12
N THR A 36 16.93 -16.94 1.11
CA THR A 36 16.80 -18.11 1.99
C THR A 36 17.82 -19.19 1.64
N LYS A 37 18.02 -20.15 2.55
CA LYS A 37 18.89 -21.31 2.31
C LYS A 37 18.22 -22.39 1.45
N SER A 38 16.90 -22.52 1.49
CA SER A 38 16.15 -23.44 0.62
C SER A 38 15.91 -22.90 -0.79
N GLY A 39 16.04 -21.59 -1.01
CA GLY A 39 15.79 -20.94 -2.30
C GLY A 39 14.38 -20.38 -2.46
N ILE A 40 13.46 -20.67 -1.52
CA ILE A 40 12.13 -20.07 -1.52
C ILE A 40 12.20 -18.53 -1.38
N ARG A 41 11.39 -17.82 -2.17
CA ARG A 41 11.32 -16.36 -2.17
C ARG A 41 10.71 -15.84 -0.85
N ILE A 42 10.98 -14.57 -0.53
CA ILE A 42 10.69 -13.97 0.79
C ILE A 42 9.21 -14.04 1.17
N TRP A 43 8.32 -13.88 0.19
CA TRP A 43 6.87 -13.74 0.38
C TRP A 43 6.04 -14.88 -0.24
N VAL A 44 6.69 -15.92 -0.78
CA VAL A 44 6.01 -17.09 -1.37
C VAL A 44 5.69 -18.11 -0.27
N ASP A 45 4.45 -18.59 -0.24
CA ASP A 45 4.00 -19.71 0.59
C ASP A 45 4.57 -21.04 0.03
N PRO A 46 5.27 -21.88 0.81
CA PRO A 46 5.73 -23.20 0.38
C PRO A 46 4.58 -24.17 0.06
N ALA A 47 3.32 -23.83 0.36
CA ALA A 47 2.15 -24.59 -0.08
C ALA A 47 1.71 -24.26 -1.52
N THR A 48 2.24 -23.20 -2.17
CA THR A 48 1.88 -22.87 -3.55
C THR A 48 2.37 -23.96 -4.51
N PRO A 49 1.50 -24.53 -5.36
CA PRO A 49 1.87 -25.63 -6.27
C PRO A 49 3.05 -25.31 -7.20
N ASP A 50 3.80 -26.36 -7.57
CA ASP A 50 4.96 -26.24 -8.47
C ASP A 50 4.57 -25.74 -9.88
N ASP A 51 3.35 -26.07 -10.36
CA ASP A 51 2.81 -25.58 -11.64
C ASP A 51 2.35 -24.11 -11.58
N ARG A 52 2.47 -23.45 -10.42
CA ARG A 52 2.06 -22.06 -10.15
C ARG A 52 3.22 -21.15 -9.76
N GLN A 53 4.46 -21.58 -10.02
CA GLN A 53 5.65 -20.75 -9.78
C GLN A 53 5.93 -19.72 -10.88
N THR A 54 5.29 -19.84 -12.05
CA THR A 54 5.42 -18.87 -13.15
C THR A 54 4.10 -18.62 -13.86
N TYR A 55 3.95 -17.44 -14.43
CA TYR A 55 2.83 -17.01 -15.27
C TYR A 55 3.35 -16.52 -16.64
N THR A 56 2.50 -16.52 -17.67
CA THR A 56 2.79 -15.88 -18.96
C THR A 56 1.78 -14.77 -19.18
N SER A 57 2.25 -13.53 -19.31
CA SER A 57 1.38 -12.37 -19.42
C SER A 57 0.58 -12.31 -20.73
N SER A 58 -0.43 -11.46 -20.79
CA SER A 58 -1.19 -11.15 -22.01
C SER A 58 -0.34 -10.57 -23.15
N ARG A 59 0.92 -10.20 -22.87
CA ARG A 59 1.93 -9.77 -23.85
C ARG A 59 2.99 -10.84 -24.14
N GLY A 60 2.90 -12.01 -23.52
CA GLY A 60 3.74 -13.18 -23.79
C GLY A 60 5.07 -13.23 -23.03
N ARG A 61 5.30 -12.33 -22.06
CA ARG A 61 6.49 -12.38 -21.19
C ARG A 61 6.25 -13.32 -20.00
N GLN A 62 7.28 -14.05 -19.59
CA GLN A 62 7.21 -14.97 -18.46
C GLN A 62 7.49 -14.23 -17.15
N TRP A 63 6.57 -14.32 -16.19
CA TRP A 63 6.64 -13.66 -14.88
C TRP A 63 6.80 -14.72 -13.77
N ASP A 64 7.69 -14.45 -12.83
CA ASP A 64 7.93 -15.29 -11.65
C ASP A 64 6.90 -15.02 -10.55
N LEU A 65 6.47 -16.05 -9.84
CA LEU A 65 5.74 -15.90 -8.58
C LEU A 65 6.65 -15.20 -7.55
N VAL A 66 6.23 -14.06 -7.00
CA VAL A 66 7.01 -13.28 -6.02
C VAL A 66 6.36 -13.22 -4.63
N MET A 67 5.04 -13.40 -4.54
CA MET A 67 4.29 -13.52 -3.29
C MET A 67 3.12 -14.47 -3.46
N SER A 68 2.79 -15.22 -2.40
CA SER A 68 1.56 -16.00 -2.32
C SER A 68 1.12 -16.21 -0.87
N ASP A 69 -0.19 -16.42 -0.70
CA ASP A 69 -0.80 -16.93 0.53
C ASP A 69 -1.92 -17.88 0.12
N GLU A 70 -1.77 -19.17 0.42
CA GLU A 70 -2.73 -20.22 0.05
C GLU A 70 -3.75 -20.47 1.18
N PHE A 71 -3.72 -19.66 2.26
CA PHE A 71 -4.64 -19.68 3.41
C PHE A 71 -4.85 -21.05 4.13
N ASN A 72 -4.07 -22.07 3.79
CA ASN A 72 -4.17 -23.47 4.22
C ASN A 72 -3.90 -23.75 5.72
N MET A 73 -3.52 -22.74 6.51
CA MET A 73 -3.45 -22.88 7.98
C MET A 73 -4.71 -22.30 8.63
N PRO A 74 -5.59 -23.09 9.26
CA PRO A 74 -6.81 -22.60 9.90
C PRO A 74 -6.54 -21.80 11.19
N ASN A 75 -7.53 -21.01 11.61
CA ASN A 75 -7.53 -20.19 12.83
C ASN A 75 -6.41 -19.13 12.90
N ARG A 76 -5.97 -18.59 11.75
CA ARG A 76 -5.02 -17.45 11.73
C ARG A 76 -5.63 -16.21 12.37
N SER A 77 -4.77 -15.45 13.05
CA SER A 77 -5.12 -14.17 13.65
C SER A 77 -4.44 -13.05 12.86
N PHE A 78 -5.23 -12.08 12.42
CA PHE A 78 -4.76 -10.95 11.61
C PHE A 78 -4.58 -9.65 12.41
N ARG A 79 -4.70 -9.69 13.74
CA ARG A 79 -4.45 -8.52 14.61
C ARG A 79 -3.06 -7.90 14.37
N PRO A 80 -2.84 -6.60 14.67
CA PRO A 80 -1.54 -5.96 14.57
C PRO A 80 -0.41 -6.77 15.21
N GLY A 81 0.60 -7.10 14.39
CA GLY A 81 1.75 -7.92 14.75
C GLY A 81 1.55 -9.44 14.70
N HIS A 82 0.35 -9.95 14.38
CA HIS A 82 0.05 -11.40 14.43
C HIS A 82 0.42 -12.15 13.15
N ASP A 83 0.25 -11.55 11.96
CA ASP A 83 0.63 -12.13 10.66
C ASP A 83 1.70 -11.30 9.93
N HIS A 84 2.53 -11.98 9.13
CA HIS A 84 3.65 -11.40 8.38
C HIS A 84 3.25 -10.47 7.22
N ILE A 85 2.15 -10.74 6.53
CA ILE A 85 1.67 -9.95 5.38
C ILE A 85 0.50 -9.09 5.83
N TRP A 86 -0.50 -9.71 6.46
CA TRP A 86 -1.81 -9.11 6.64
C TRP A 86 -2.01 -8.46 8.01
N THR A 87 -2.88 -7.45 8.06
CA THR A 87 -3.32 -6.76 9.28
C THR A 87 -4.80 -6.41 9.16
N SER A 88 -5.66 -7.00 10.00
CA SER A 88 -7.06 -6.58 10.14
C SER A 88 -7.17 -5.31 10.97
N LEU A 89 -8.25 -4.56 10.77
CA LEU A 89 -8.52 -3.31 11.49
C LEU A 89 -9.68 -3.45 12.49
N GLU A 90 -9.72 -2.51 13.44
CA GLU A 90 -10.79 -2.28 14.41
C GLU A 90 -11.17 -0.78 14.34
N LYS A 91 -12.09 -0.43 13.43
CA LYS A 91 -12.38 0.97 13.08
C LYS A 91 -13.74 1.11 12.38
N PRO A 92 -14.52 2.18 12.60
CA PRO A 92 -15.61 2.54 11.70
C PRO A 92 -15.11 2.86 10.30
N ASP A 93 -15.89 2.53 9.28
CA ASP A 93 -15.81 3.24 8.01
C ASP A 93 -16.61 4.56 8.13
N GLY A 94 -16.03 5.65 7.66
CA GLY A 94 -16.52 7.01 7.86
C GLY A 94 -17.04 7.69 6.58
N VAL A 95 -16.89 7.03 5.43
CA VAL A 95 -17.23 7.57 4.11
C VAL A 95 -18.38 6.81 3.46
N ASN A 96 -18.84 7.32 2.30
CA ASN A 96 -19.73 6.60 1.40
C ASN A 96 -21.04 6.07 2.03
N GLY A 97 -21.53 6.70 3.10
CA GLY A 97 -22.73 6.27 3.81
C GLY A 97 -22.64 4.86 4.39
N ALA A 98 -21.44 4.41 4.77
CA ALA A 98 -21.18 3.11 5.37
C ALA A 98 -21.97 2.88 6.67
N MET A 99 -22.23 1.61 6.99
CA MET A 99 -23.12 1.19 8.08
C MET A 99 -22.49 0.09 8.95
N GLU A 100 -21.26 -0.31 8.66
CA GLU A 100 -20.49 -1.33 9.35
C GLU A 100 -19.33 -0.77 10.18
N LEU A 101 -19.06 -1.44 11.30
CA LEU A 101 -17.76 -1.35 11.98
C LEU A 101 -16.86 -2.48 11.48
N TYR A 102 -15.61 -2.17 11.12
CA TYR A 102 -14.60 -3.20 10.90
C TYR A 102 -14.02 -3.67 12.22
N SER A 103 -13.87 -4.99 12.39
CA SER A 103 -13.35 -5.60 13.62
C SER A 103 -12.44 -6.79 13.37
N HIS A 104 -11.42 -6.95 14.21
CA HIS A 104 -10.41 -8.00 14.05
C HIS A 104 -10.97 -9.43 14.14
N ASN A 105 -12.10 -9.63 14.82
CA ASN A 105 -12.73 -10.94 15.06
C ASN A 105 -13.77 -11.33 13.98
N MET A 106 -13.99 -10.48 12.98
CA MET A 106 -14.82 -10.79 11.81
C MET A 106 -14.05 -11.48 10.69
N THR A 107 -12.78 -11.84 10.93
CA THR A 107 -11.93 -12.52 9.96
C THR A 107 -11.04 -13.58 10.61
N SER A 108 -10.84 -14.70 9.91
CA SER A 108 -9.83 -15.72 10.20
C SER A 108 -9.63 -16.61 8.95
N THR A 109 -8.97 -17.74 9.11
CA THR A 109 -8.93 -18.84 8.14
C THR A 109 -9.68 -20.05 8.67
N LYS A 110 -10.32 -20.81 7.79
CA LYS A 110 -11.05 -22.04 8.11
C LYS A 110 -10.76 -23.08 7.02
N CYS A 111 -10.90 -24.36 7.37
CA CYS A 111 -11.05 -25.43 6.38
C CYS A 111 -12.44 -26.07 6.57
N ASP A 112 -13.12 -26.36 5.47
CA ASP A 112 -14.36 -27.13 5.43
C ASP A 112 -14.07 -28.65 5.40
N ASP A 113 -15.07 -29.49 5.67
CA ASP A 113 -14.91 -30.94 5.83
C ASP A 113 -14.47 -31.66 4.54
N ASP A 114 -14.59 -31.00 3.38
CA ASP A 114 -14.11 -31.47 2.08
C ASP A 114 -12.60 -31.22 1.85
N GLY A 115 -11.93 -30.56 2.81
CA GLY A 115 -10.52 -30.18 2.73
C GLY A 115 -10.26 -28.80 2.14
N THR A 116 -11.29 -28.07 1.69
CA THR A 116 -11.14 -26.70 1.17
C THR A 116 -10.80 -25.74 2.31
N CYS A 117 -9.57 -25.23 2.33
CA CYS A 117 -9.16 -24.16 3.22
C CYS A 117 -9.32 -22.79 2.56
N TYR A 118 -9.63 -21.77 3.35
CA TYR A 118 -9.83 -20.40 2.88
C TYR A 118 -9.68 -19.38 4.01
N PHE A 119 -9.29 -18.17 3.65
CA PHE A 119 -9.54 -16.96 4.43
C PHE A 119 -11.01 -16.55 4.32
N TYR A 120 -11.58 -15.99 5.39
CA TYR A 120 -12.89 -15.38 5.33
C TYR A 120 -12.95 -13.99 5.97
N ILE A 121 -13.88 -13.17 5.45
CA ILE A 121 -14.52 -12.08 6.18
C ILE A 121 -15.99 -12.48 6.36
N LYS A 122 -16.50 -12.34 7.59
CA LYS A 122 -17.93 -12.48 7.88
C LYS A 122 -18.54 -11.10 8.15
N ALA A 123 -19.73 -10.86 7.63
CA ALA A 123 -20.57 -9.72 8.00
C ALA A 123 -21.72 -10.19 8.91
N ILE A 124 -22.11 -9.39 9.90
CA ILE A 124 -23.24 -9.64 10.83
C ILE A 124 -24.11 -8.38 10.98
N ASP A 125 -25.40 -8.55 11.30
CA ASP A 125 -26.34 -7.48 11.63
C ASP A 125 -26.26 -7.09 13.12
N GLU A 126 -25.24 -6.29 13.46
CA GLU A 126 -25.00 -5.84 14.83
C GLU A 126 -25.17 -4.32 14.98
N PHE A 127 -26.17 -3.89 15.76
CA PHE A 127 -26.36 -2.47 16.07
C PHE A 127 -25.33 -1.96 17.08
N SER A 128 -24.61 -0.92 16.71
CA SER A 128 -23.61 -0.22 17.53
C SER A 128 -23.77 1.30 17.42
N VAL A 129 -23.37 2.02 18.47
CA VAL A 129 -23.26 3.49 18.46
C VAL A 129 -21.88 3.85 18.96
N ILE A 130 -21.22 4.78 18.29
CA ILE A 130 -19.91 5.31 18.70
C ILE A 130 -19.96 6.85 18.77
N HIS A 131 -19.18 7.43 19.68
CA HIS A 131 -19.08 8.88 19.85
C HIS A 131 -17.79 9.39 19.19
N VAL A 132 -17.92 10.28 18.21
CA VAL A 132 -16.85 10.60 17.25
C VAL A 132 -16.78 12.10 16.98
N TYR A 133 -15.57 12.63 16.71
CA TYR A 133 -15.45 14.01 16.26
C TYR A 133 -15.97 14.17 14.84
N ASN A 134 -16.73 15.23 14.61
CA ASN A 134 -17.07 15.62 13.25
C ASN A 134 -16.53 17.02 12.98
N MET A 135 -15.47 17.09 12.16
CA MET A 135 -14.90 18.35 11.69
C MET A 135 -15.68 19.00 10.53
N TYR A 136 -16.65 18.30 9.95
CA TYR A 136 -17.46 18.74 8.81
C TYR A 136 -18.82 19.36 9.19
N ILE A 137 -19.11 19.46 10.48
CA ILE A 137 -20.25 20.22 11.02
C ILE A 137 -19.78 21.54 11.65
N HIS A 138 -20.71 22.50 11.76
CA HIS A 138 -20.43 23.86 12.20
C HIS A 138 -21.25 24.23 13.43
N PRO A 139 -20.65 24.37 14.63
CA PRO A 139 -19.23 24.17 14.94
C PRO A 139 -18.83 22.68 15.02
N PRO A 140 -17.54 22.35 14.78
CA PRO A 140 -17.01 21.00 15.00
C PRO A 140 -17.18 20.51 16.45
N GLN A 141 -17.80 19.34 16.61
CA GLN A 141 -18.12 18.76 17.92
C GLN A 141 -18.16 17.23 17.84
N PHE A 142 -18.29 16.58 19.01
CA PHE A 142 -18.60 15.16 19.07
C PHE A 142 -20.06 14.91 18.66
N VAL A 143 -20.31 13.81 17.94
CA VAL A 143 -21.64 13.33 17.56
C VAL A 143 -21.75 11.82 17.75
N ASP A 144 -22.98 11.33 17.82
CA ASP A 144 -23.28 9.89 17.80
C ASP A 144 -23.35 9.41 16.35
N ALA A 145 -22.51 8.44 16.00
CA ALA A 145 -22.57 7.73 14.73
C ALA A 145 -23.16 6.33 14.93
N TYR A 146 -24.13 5.98 14.07
CA TYR A 146 -24.93 4.77 14.18
C TYR A 146 -24.51 3.74 13.15
N PHE A 147 -24.17 2.54 13.62
CA PHE A 147 -23.77 1.41 12.80
C PHE A 147 -24.77 0.27 13.01
N PHE A 148 -25.09 -0.44 11.94
CA PHE A 148 -26.12 -1.50 11.92
C PHE A 148 -25.53 -2.88 11.62
N TYR A 149 -24.25 -2.92 11.26
CA TYR A 149 -23.52 -4.12 10.88
C TYR A 149 -22.11 -4.14 11.46
N ARG A 150 -21.47 -5.31 11.44
CA ARG A 150 -20.04 -5.46 11.73
C ARG A 150 -19.41 -6.42 10.73
N ALA A 151 -18.23 -6.07 10.23
CA ALA A 151 -17.48 -6.81 9.21
C ALA A 151 -15.96 -6.70 9.48
N ALA A 152 -15.10 -6.93 8.47
CA ALA A 152 -13.67 -6.68 8.58
C ALA A 152 -13.11 -6.03 7.31
N MET A 153 -12.08 -5.20 7.53
CA MET A 153 -11.10 -4.78 6.52
C MET A 153 -9.75 -5.34 6.94
N VAL A 154 -8.97 -5.81 5.96
CA VAL A 154 -7.62 -6.35 6.14
C VAL A 154 -6.70 -5.72 5.09
N GLN A 155 -5.50 -5.33 5.51
CA GLN A 155 -4.53 -4.59 4.70
C GLN A 155 -3.14 -5.25 4.78
N SER A 156 -2.36 -5.20 3.70
CA SER A 156 -0.91 -5.44 3.73
C SER A 156 -0.08 -4.16 3.95
N TRP A 157 -0.74 -3.04 4.27
CA TRP A 157 -0.15 -1.69 4.37
C TRP A 157 1.19 -1.67 5.11
N ASN A 158 2.19 -1.07 4.47
CA ASN A 158 3.57 -0.90 4.93
C ASN A 158 4.30 -2.19 5.40
N LYS A 159 3.72 -3.38 5.19
CA LYS A 159 4.37 -4.69 5.38
C LYS A 159 4.77 -5.30 4.04
N PHE A 160 3.82 -5.37 3.12
CA PHE A 160 4.00 -5.87 1.77
C PHE A 160 3.31 -4.92 0.79
N CYS A 161 4.10 -4.39 -0.13
CA CYS A 161 3.66 -3.53 -1.22
C CYS A 161 4.41 -3.92 -2.48
N TYR A 162 3.92 -3.52 -3.64
CA TYR A 162 4.58 -3.76 -4.92
C TYR A 162 4.26 -2.69 -5.96
N GLN A 163 5.12 -2.59 -6.98
CA GLN A 163 4.87 -1.86 -8.22
C GLN A 163 4.79 -2.88 -9.34
N GLY A 164 3.73 -2.86 -10.16
CA GLY A 164 3.57 -3.72 -11.34
C GLY A 164 3.47 -5.23 -11.07
N GLY A 165 3.00 -5.99 -12.07
CA GLY A 165 2.84 -7.44 -12.03
C GLY A 165 1.40 -7.91 -12.24
N MET A 166 1.16 -9.22 -12.05
CA MET A 166 -0.17 -9.83 -12.14
C MET A 166 -0.59 -10.38 -10.78
N ILE A 167 -1.70 -9.89 -10.25
CA ILE A 167 -2.36 -10.51 -9.08
C ILE A 167 -3.47 -11.46 -9.53
N GLU A 168 -3.44 -12.67 -9.00
CA GLU A 168 -4.48 -13.69 -9.12
C GLU A 168 -5.09 -13.96 -7.75
N THR A 169 -6.41 -13.88 -7.63
CA THR A 169 -7.15 -14.20 -6.40
C THR A 169 -8.36 -15.07 -6.71
N ARG A 170 -8.58 -16.10 -5.88
CA ARG A 170 -9.70 -17.03 -6.05
C ARG A 170 -10.72 -16.83 -4.93
N VAL A 171 -11.91 -16.33 -5.27
CA VAL A 171 -12.83 -15.68 -4.33
C VAL A 171 -14.27 -16.18 -4.52
N GLN A 172 -14.98 -16.37 -3.41
CA GLN A 172 -16.44 -16.50 -3.37
C GLN A 172 -17.02 -15.27 -2.65
N LEU A 173 -17.98 -14.60 -3.29
CA LEU A 173 -18.59 -13.38 -2.80
C LEU A 173 -19.70 -13.66 -1.74
N PRO A 174 -19.88 -12.77 -0.75
CA PRO A 174 -20.93 -12.86 0.25
C PRO A 174 -22.33 -12.63 -0.35
N GLY A 175 -23.27 -13.56 -0.09
CA GLY A 175 -24.65 -13.44 -0.54
C GLY A 175 -25.55 -14.52 0.06
N VAL A 176 -26.87 -14.30 0.01
CA VAL A 176 -27.88 -15.25 0.45
C VAL A 176 -28.01 -16.35 -0.60
N THR A 177 -27.51 -17.54 -0.30
CA THR A 177 -27.44 -18.68 -1.23
C THR A 177 -28.46 -19.79 -0.93
N THR A 178 -29.41 -19.53 -0.03
CA THR A 178 -30.53 -20.44 0.29
C THR A 178 -31.57 -20.47 -0.83
N SER A 179 -32.48 -21.47 -0.78
CA SER A 179 -33.56 -21.64 -1.76
C SER A 179 -34.58 -20.51 -1.81
N ASP A 180 -34.62 -19.61 -0.82
CA ASP A 180 -35.46 -18.41 -0.85
C ASP A 180 -34.97 -17.36 -1.84
N ASN A 181 -33.68 -17.34 -2.19
CA ASN A 181 -33.17 -16.46 -3.23
C ASN A 181 -33.56 -17.00 -4.62
N PRO A 182 -34.43 -16.29 -5.38
CA PRO A 182 -34.93 -16.76 -6.67
C PRO A 182 -33.84 -16.89 -7.74
N ASP A 183 -32.71 -16.18 -7.60
CA ASP A 183 -31.62 -16.23 -8.56
C ASP A 183 -30.88 -17.58 -8.52
N ILE A 184 -30.92 -18.31 -7.39
CA ILE A 184 -30.32 -19.63 -7.25
C ILE A 184 -30.96 -20.65 -8.21
N ALA A 185 -32.27 -20.57 -8.41
CA ALA A 185 -33.00 -21.42 -9.35
C ALA A 185 -32.68 -21.12 -10.82
N LEU A 186 -32.07 -19.97 -11.13
CA LEU A 186 -31.62 -19.62 -12.49
C LEU A 186 -30.31 -20.31 -12.88
N GLY A 187 -29.60 -20.91 -11.91
CA GLY A 187 -28.31 -21.57 -12.10
C GLY A 187 -27.13 -20.61 -12.13
N LYS A 188 -25.94 -21.12 -11.78
CA LYS A 188 -24.70 -20.35 -11.59
C LYS A 188 -24.30 -19.44 -12.76
N ASP A 189 -24.56 -19.85 -14.00
CA ASP A 189 -24.15 -19.12 -15.20
C ASP A 189 -25.18 -18.02 -15.60
N SER A 190 -26.26 -17.82 -14.83
CA SER A 190 -27.21 -16.73 -15.03
C SER A 190 -26.75 -15.42 -14.41
N LYS A 191 -27.08 -14.29 -15.05
CA LYS A 191 -26.96 -12.94 -14.48
C LYS A 191 -27.76 -12.85 -13.18
N VAL A 192 -27.19 -12.23 -12.15
CA VAL A 192 -27.94 -11.79 -10.96
C VAL A 192 -29.02 -10.78 -11.39
N LYS A 193 -30.22 -10.97 -10.86
CA LYS A 193 -31.40 -10.12 -11.10
C LYS A 193 -31.94 -9.51 -9.82
N THR A 194 -31.74 -10.16 -8.69
CA THR A 194 -32.48 -9.90 -7.45
C THR A 194 -31.53 -9.36 -6.37
N GLY A 195 -30.99 -8.16 -6.62
CA GLY A 195 -29.85 -7.59 -5.87
C GLY A 195 -29.96 -7.56 -4.34
N LYS A 196 -31.18 -7.46 -3.79
CA LYS A 196 -31.46 -7.51 -2.34
C LYS A 196 -30.95 -8.77 -1.62
N TYR A 197 -30.80 -9.90 -2.32
CA TYR A 197 -30.21 -11.13 -1.75
C TYR A 197 -28.66 -11.08 -1.69
N TYR A 198 -28.04 -9.98 -2.10
CA TYR A 198 -26.59 -9.75 -2.10
C TYR A 198 -26.27 -8.43 -1.37
N PRO A 199 -26.63 -8.30 -0.08
CA PRO A 199 -26.79 -7.01 0.62
C PRO A 199 -25.48 -6.32 1.05
N THR A 200 -24.32 -6.83 0.64
CA THR A 200 -22.99 -6.38 1.09
C THR A 200 -22.10 -6.05 -0.10
N TRP A 201 -21.10 -5.20 0.09
CA TRP A 201 -20.16 -4.73 -0.92
C TRP A 201 -18.75 -5.27 -0.63
N PRO A 202 -18.36 -6.44 -1.20
CA PRO A 202 -17.01 -6.95 -1.09
C PRO A 202 -16.03 -6.14 -1.94
N GLY A 203 -14.84 -5.93 -1.41
CA GLY A 203 -13.72 -5.28 -2.10
C GLY A 203 -12.45 -6.13 -2.02
N ILE A 204 -11.73 -6.21 -3.14
CA ILE A 204 -10.31 -6.57 -3.23
C ILE A 204 -9.65 -5.51 -4.11
N TRP A 205 -8.80 -4.70 -3.52
CA TRP A 205 -8.31 -3.47 -4.13
C TRP A 205 -6.92 -3.11 -3.60
N MET A 206 -6.35 -2.08 -4.19
CA MET A 206 -5.00 -1.62 -3.89
C MET A 206 -4.97 -0.11 -3.75
N MET A 207 -4.12 0.39 -2.86
CA MET A 207 -3.88 1.81 -2.67
C MET A 207 -2.38 2.10 -2.57
N GLY A 208 -1.92 3.25 -3.08
CA GLY A 208 -0.52 3.67 -2.93
C GLY A 208 -0.11 3.86 -1.46
N ASN A 209 1.05 3.33 -1.06
CA ASN A 209 1.45 3.17 0.35
C ASN A 209 1.57 4.50 1.14
N LEU A 210 1.70 5.65 0.46
CA LEU A 210 1.71 6.98 1.07
C LEU A 210 0.39 7.37 1.75
N GLY A 211 -0.72 6.66 1.51
CA GLY A 211 -1.96 6.79 2.28
C GLY A 211 -2.46 5.43 2.76
N ARG A 212 -2.99 5.38 3.99
CA ARG A 212 -3.61 4.17 4.56
C ARG A 212 -5.13 4.32 4.49
N ALA A 213 -5.81 3.39 3.82
CA ALA A 213 -7.25 3.38 3.68
C ALA A 213 -7.93 3.43 5.05
N ILE A 214 -9.03 4.20 5.14
CA ILE A 214 -9.75 4.62 6.36
C ILE A 214 -8.94 5.40 7.42
N PHE A 215 -7.71 5.83 7.13
CA PHE A 215 -6.95 6.81 7.94
C PHE A 215 -6.86 8.14 7.20
N SER A 216 -7.96 8.91 7.22
CA SER A 216 -8.12 10.10 6.38
C SER A 216 -7.04 11.17 6.55
N ALA A 217 -6.38 11.25 7.71
CA ALA A 217 -5.24 12.15 7.91
C ALA A 217 -4.10 11.86 6.91
N SER A 218 -3.80 10.59 6.66
CA SER A 218 -2.81 10.15 5.67
C SER A 218 -3.30 10.27 4.23
N THR A 219 -4.61 10.14 3.97
CA THR A 219 -5.17 10.17 2.60
C THR A 219 -5.52 11.59 2.12
N ASN A 220 -5.70 12.55 3.03
CA ASN A 220 -6.06 13.93 2.72
C ASN A 220 -5.00 14.62 1.84
N ARG A 221 -5.42 15.09 0.66
CA ARG A 221 -4.56 15.64 -0.41
C ARG A 221 -3.48 14.67 -0.90
N MET A 222 -3.68 13.36 -0.67
CA MET A 222 -2.79 12.28 -1.12
C MET A 222 -3.55 11.35 -2.08
N TRP A 223 -4.74 10.92 -1.68
CA TRP A 223 -5.64 10.14 -2.52
C TRP A 223 -6.51 11.03 -3.41
N PRO A 224 -6.76 10.67 -4.68
CA PRO A 224 -6.18 9.56 -5.45
C PRO A 224 -5.09 10.03 -6.44
N PHE A 225 -4.14 10.88 -6.03
CA PHE A 225 -3.24 11.54 -7.01
C PHE A 225 -2.34 10.57 -7.79
N SER A 226 -2.32 10.73 -9.12
CA SER A 226 -1.36 10.12 -10.06
C SER A 226 -0.84 11.19 -11.01
N TYR A 227 -0.28 12.27 -10.44
CA TYR A 227 0.08 13.50 -11.14
C TYR A 227 1.48 13.96 -10.72
N ASP A 228 2.38 14.01 -11.70
CA ASP A 228 3.80 14.34 -11.51
C ASP A 228 4.21 15.50 -12.43
N LYS A 229 3.59 16.67 -12.21
CA LYS A 229 3.88 17.89 -12.98
C LYS A 229 3.73 19.16 -12.14
N CYS A 230 4.55 20.16 -12.44
CA CYS A 230 4.44 21.50 -11.89
C CYS A 230 3.82 22.46 -12.91
N GLU A 231 2.49 22.54 -12.94
CA GLU A 231 1.72 23.38 -13.86
C GLU A 231 0.71 24.24 -13.05
N PRO A 232 1.17 25.24 -12.26
CA PRO A 232 0.32 26.00 -11.32
C PRO A 232 -0.81 26.80 -11.99
N ASP A 233 -0.71 27.06 -13.30
CA ASP A 233 -1.77 27.69 -14.10
C ASP A 233 -2.90 26.71 -14.47
N LEU A 234 -2.66 25.39 -14.38
CA LEU A 234 -3.65 24.33 -14.65
C LEU A 234 -4.19 23.68 -13.37
N PHE A 235 -3.35 23.50 -12.36
CA PHE A 235 -3.71 22.87 -11.10
C PHE A 235 -2.96 23.50 -9.92
N ASP A 236 -3.70 23.93 -8.89
CA ASP A 236 -3.11 24.54 -7.68
C ASP A 236 -2.28 23.47 -6.92
N PRO A 237 -0.94 23.63 -6.85
CA PRO A 237 -0.08 22.61 -6.26
C PRO A 237 -0.28 22.46 -4.75
N SER A 238 -0.97 23.38 -4.07
CA SER A 238 -1.29 23.26 -2.64
C SER A 238 -2.37 22.20 -2.34
N TYR A 239 -3.09 21.74 -3.36
CA TYR A 239 -4.11 20.69 -3.24
C TYR A 239 -3.54 19.27 -3.36
N GLN A 240 -2.30 19.11 -3.82
CA GLN A 240 -1.55 17.85 -3.76
C GLN A 240 -0.47 17.96 -2.69
N ARG A 241 -0.50 17.08 -1.68
CA ARG A 241 0.36 17.19 -0.49
C ARG A 241 1.85 17.03 -0.80
N ILE A 242 2.18 16.24 -1.80
CA ILE A 242 3.54 16.08 -2.36
C ILE A 242 3.44 16.44 -3.84
N SER A 243 3.72 17.71 -4.16
CA SER A 243 3.64 18.24 -5.53
C SER A 243 5.01 18.30 -6.19
N ALA A 244 5.06 18.05 -7.50
CA ALA A 244 6.24 18.23 -8.34
C ALA A 244 6.77 19.67 -8.39
N CYS A 245 6.02 20.67 -7.91
CA CYS A 245 6.52 22.04 -7.73
C CYS A 245 7.50 22.20 -6.54
N ASN A 246 7.78 21.14 -5.79
CA ASN A 246 8.66 21.17 -4.62
C ASN A 246 10.03 20.53 -4.93
N ASP A 247 11.08 21.34 -5.00
CA ASP A 247 12.47 20.90 -5.22
C ASP A 247 13.14 20.32 -3.96
N ASN A 248 12.51 20.47 -2.79
CA ASN A 248 13.00 19.95 -1.51
C ASN A 248 11.84 19.47 -0.61
N PRO A 249 11.14 18.38 -0.98
CA PRO A 249 10.02 17.83 -0.22
C PRO A 249 10.41 17.29 1.16
N GLY A 250 11.70 17.11 1.43
CA GLY A 250 12.21 16.54 2.67
C GLY A 250 11.86 15.05 2.80
N TYR A 251 12.02 14.51 4.01
CA TYR A 251 11.59 13.15 4.38
C TYR A 251 11.99 12.02 3.41
N GLY A 252 13.09 12.18 2.69
CA GLY A 252 13.59 11.18 1.72
C GLY A 252 12.81 11.06 0.42
N LEU A 253 11.84 11.93 0.16
CA LEU A 253 11.15 12.03 -1.12
C LEU A 253 12.07 12.62 -2.21
N ASN A 254 11.80 12.28 -3.46
CA ASN A 254 12.58 12.77 -4.60
C ASN A 254 12.21 14.23 -4.94
N PRO A 255 13.20 15.11 -5.19
CA PRO A 255 12.96 16.48 -5.67
C PRO A 255 12.11 16.54 -6.94
N ASN A 256 11.17 17.46 -6.99
CA ASN A 256 10.28 17.74 -8.13
C ASN A 256 9.46 16.53 -8.60
N GLN A 257 9.18 15.57 -7.70
CA GLN A 257 8.30 14.42 -7.97
C GLN A 257 6.94 14.64 -7.27
N GLY A 258 5.87 14.72 -8.05
CA GLY A 258 4.49 14.71 -7.59
C GLY A 258 4.08 13.30 -7.23
N ARG A 259 3.50 13.12 -6.05
CA ARG A 259 3.21 11.81 -5.45
C ARG A 259 1.79 11.76 -4.89
N GLY A 260 1.33 10.56 -4.61
CA GLY A 260 -0.03 10.35 -4.13
C GLY A 260 -0.28 8.96 -3.56
N ALA A 261 -1.56 8.65 -3.43
CA ALA A 261 -2.04 7.32 -3.10
C ALA A 261 -3.22 7.01 -4.03
N PRO A 262 -2.98 6.71 -5.33
CA PRO A 262 -4.03 6.31 -6.26
C PRO A 262 -4.54 4.91 -5.91
N GLU A 263 -5.58 4.44 -6.61
CA GLU A 263 -6.32 3.23 -6.27
C GLU A 263 -6.55 2.33 -7.50
N ILE A 264 -6.57 1.02 -7.29
CA ILE A 264 -6.91 0.00 -8.31
C ILE A 264 -7.83 -1.04 -7.69
N ASP A 265 -9.03 -1.21 -8.23
CA ASP A 265 -9.97 -2.25 -7.80
C ASP A 265 -9.77 -3.52 -8.60
N VAL A 266 -9.24 -4.59 -8.00
CA VAL A 266 -9.22 -5.92 -8.64
C VAL A 266 -10.66 -6.45 -8.76
N LEU A 267 -11.45 -6.22 -7.71
CA LEU A 267 -12.90 -6.42 -7.63
C LEU A 267 -13.45 -5.42 -6.61
N GLU A 268 -14.37 -4.54 -7.02
CA GLU A 268 -15.18 -3.79 -6.07
C GLU A 268 -16.64 -3.78 -6.52
N GLY A 269 -17.55 -4.37 -5.74
CA GLY A 269 -19.00 -4.33 -6.04
C GLY A 269 -19.75 -5.62 -5.76
N SER A 270 -21.06 -5.58 -5.97
CA SER A 270 -21.98 -6.65 -5.58
C SER A 270 -23.35 -6.56 -6.27
N ALA A 271 -24.28 -7.41 -5.85
CA ALA A 271 -25.56 -7.63 -6.50
C ALA A 271 -25.36 -7.93 -7.99
N SER A 272 -25.90 -7.09 -8.87
CA SER A 272 -25.86 -7.28 -10.31
C SER A 272 -24.59 -6.78 -10.98
N LEU A 273 -23.73 -5.99 -10.32
CA LEU A 273 -22.60 -5.29 -10.94
C LEU A 273 -21.35 -5.29 -10.06
N VAL A 274 -20.19 -5.55 -10.66
CA VAL A 274 -18.87 -5.24 -10.08
C VAL A 274 -18.21 -4.16 -10.94
N SER A 275 -17.54 -3.23 -10.28
CA SER A 275 -16.66 -2.23 -10.86
C SER A 275 -15.25 -2.80 -11.02
N SER A 276 -14.63 -2.47 -12.14
CA SER A 276 -13.20 -2.58 -12.38
C SER A 276 -12.68 -1.16 -12.64
N SER A 277 -11.88 -0.59 -11.73
CA SER A 277 -11.52 0.82 -11.83
C SER A 277 -10.10 1.22 -11.41
N LEU A 278 -9.72 2.42 -11.89
CA LEU A 278 -8.56 3.20 -11.46
C LEU A 278 -9.04 4.56 -10.96
N GLN A 279 -8.98 4.82 -9.66
CA GLN A 279 -9.26 6.12 -9.07
C GLN A 279 -8.00 6.96 -9.19
N ILE A 280 -8.11 8.11 -9.86
CA ILE A 280 -6.98 8.98 -10.19
C ILE A 280 -7.31 10.48 -10.04
N GLY A 281 -6.29 11.27 -9.73
CA GLY A 281 -6.38 12.71 -9.50
C GLY A 281 -5.20 13.48 -10.12
N PRO A 282 -5.36 14.76 -10.48
CA PRO A 282 -6.58 15.58 -10.32
C PRO A 282 -7.65 15.23 -11.35
N GLY A 283 -8.93 15.30 -10.97
CA GLY A 283 -10.04 14.90 -11.85
C GLY A 283 -10.22 15.75 -13.10
N MET A 284 -10.98 15.22 -14.06
CA MET A 284 -11.19 15.81 -15.38
C MET A 284 -12.06 17.08 -15.31
N PRO A 285 -11.66 18.17 -15.99
CA PRO A 285 -12.55 19.32 -16.20
C PRO A 285 -13.83 18.92 -16.94
N ASP A 286 -14.95 19.58 -16.64
CA ASP A 286 -16.29 19.22 -17.16
C ASP A 286 -16.35 19.13 -18.69
N GLU A 287 -15.58 19.96 -19.41
CA GLU A 287 -15.56 19.99 -20.87
C GLU A 287 -15.08 18.65 -21.48
N TYR A 288 -14.33 17.84 -20.75
CA TYR A 288 -13.82 16.52 -21.18
C TYR A 288 -14.73 15.34 -20.79
N ARG A 289 -15.90 15.60 -20.20
CA ARG A 289 -16.87 14.57 -19.78
C ARG A 289 -17.95 14.31 -20.86
N VAL A 290 -18.99 13.56 -20.47
CA VAL A 290 -20.27 13.48 -21.20
C VAL A 290 -20.88 14.88 -21.29
N MET A 291 -21.52 15.23 -22.41
CA MET A 291 -22.04 16.59 -22.64
C MET A 291 -23.55 16.66 -22.72
N GLY A 292 -24.11 17.86 -22.63
CA GLY A 292 -25.52 18.09 -22.97
C GLY A 292 -26.53 17.70 -21.90
N ILE A 293 -26.14 17.40 -20.66
CA ILE A 293 -27.11 17.21 -19.57
C ILE A 293 -27.86 18.52 -19.33
N ASN A 294 -29.16 18.55 -19.64
CA ASN A 294 -30.02 19.69 -19.33
C ASN A 294 -30.78 19.43 -18.03
N TYR A 295 -30.27 19.88 -16.89
CA TYR A 295 -30.89 19.66 -15.57
C TYR A 295 -32.31 20.22 -15.40
N GLY A 296 -32.83 21.02 -16.35
CA GLY A 296 -34.23 21.46 -16.39
C GLY A 296 -35.18 20.48 -17.12
N GLN A 297 -34.66 19.44 -17.78
CA GLN A 297 -35.40 18.46 -18.58
C GLN A 297 -35.01 17.02 -18.23
N ASP A 298 -33.72 16.79 -18.03
CA ASP A 298 -33.12 15.50 -17.73
C ASP A 298 -32.88 15.37 -16.21
N PRO A 299 -33.44 14.35 -15.54
CA PRO A 299 -33.11 14.07 -14.15
C PRO A 299 -31.67 13.54 -14.07
N PRO A 300 -30.84 13.92 -13.07
CA PRO A 300 -29.43 13.51 -12.99
C PRO A 300 -29.19 11.99 -13.06
N SER A 301 -30.19 11.17 -12.68
CA SER A 301 -30.11 9.71 -12.77
C SER A 301 -30.18 9.15 -14.19
N CYS A 302 -30.63 9.92 -15.19
CA CYS A 302 -30.81 9.41 -16.55
C CYS A 302 -29.50 8.99 -17.23
N ILE A 303 -28.36 9.61 -16.86
CA ILE A 303 -27.05 9.32 -17.44
C ILE A 303 -26.63 7.87 -17.16
N TYR A 304 -26.93 7.37 -15.96
CA TYR A 304 -26.62 5.99 -15.54
C TYR A 304 -27.55 4.96 -16.20
N GLY A 305 -28.73 5.39 -16.66
CA GLY A 305 -29.69 4.55 -17.38
C GLY A 305 -29.60 4.64 -18.90
N GLY A 306 -28.87 5.61 -19.45
CA GLY A 306 -28.91 5.95 -20.88
C GLY A 306 -30.29 6.44 -21.35
N THR A 307 -31.06 7.09 -20.47
CA THR A 307 -32.46 7.49 -20.71
C THR A 307 -32.67 9.01 -20.81
N CYS A 308 -31.61 9.80 -20.85
CA CYS A 308 -31.68 11.24 -21.04
C CYS A 308 -32.25 11.60 -22.41
N THR A 309 -33.06 12.66 -22.42
CA THR A 309 -33.72 13.19 -23.62
C THR A 309 -32.81 14.12 -24.42
N THR A 310 -31.89 14.83 -23.76
CA THR A 310 -31.00 15.76 -24.47
C THR A 310 -29.91 15.01 -25.27
N PRO A 311 -29.68 15.36 -26.55
CA PRO A 311 -28.62 14.77 -27.36
C PRO A 311 -27.22 14.90 -26.74
N GLY A 312 -26.52 13.77 -26.60
CA GLY A 312 -25.14 13.72 -26.10
C GLY A 312 -24.99 13.28 -24.64
N ALA A 313 -26.07 13.31 -23.86
CA ALA A 313 -26.05 13.10 -22.42
C ALA A 313 -26.00 11.62 -21.99
N ASN A 314 -26.40 10.71 -22.88
CA ASN A 314 -26.44 9.27 -22.60
C ASN A 314 -25.09 8.60 -22.75
N TYR A 315 -24.44 8.78 -23.91
CA TYR A 315 -23.24 8.02 -24.26
C TYR A 315 -22.14 8.90 -24.89
N VAL A 316 -20.86 8.65 -24.57
CA VAL A 316 -19.73 9.37 -25.16
C VAL A 316 -19.66 9.08 -26.66
N GLY A 317 -19.45 10.12 -27.47
CA GLY A 317 -19.43 10.01 -28.93
C GLY A 317 -20.81 9.82 -29.59
N VAL A 318 -21.92 9.84 -28.84
CA VAL A 318 -23.27 9.54 -29.32
C VAL A 318 -24.28 10.65 -28.94
N PRO A 319 -24.94 11.31 -29.91
CA PRO A 319 -24.71 11.23 -31.36
C PRO A 319 -23.35 11.82 -31.76
N THR A 320 -22.70 11.24 -32.77
CA THR A 320 -21.35 11.65 -33.21
C THR A 320 -21.31 13.09 -33.69
N ALA A 321 -22.36 13.56 -34.36
CA ALA A 321 -22.48 14.94 -34.82
C ALA A 321 -22.64 15.97 -33.68
N VAL A 322 -23.04 15.53 -32.47
CA VAL A 322 -23.06 16.39 -31.27
C VAL A 322 -21.64 16.51 -30.72
N TYR A 323 -20.96 15.38 -30.52
CA TYR A 323 -19.60 15.36 -29.98
C TYR A 323 -18.57 16.07 -30.88
N ASN A 324 -18.68 15.93 -32.20
CA ASN A 324 -17.76 16.58 -33.15
C ASN A 324 -17.74 18.12 -33.05
N LYS A 325 -18.82 18.75 -32.56
CA LYS A 325 -18.88 20.22 -32.38
C LYS A 325 -17.93 20.75 -31.30
N ARG A 326 -17.53 19.90 -30.35
CA ARG A 326 -16.60 20.28 -29.27
C ARG A 326 -15.15 20.38 -29.75
N GLY A 327 -14.79 19.74 -30.86
CA GLY A 327 -13.43 19.75 -31.40
C GLY A 327 -12.43 18.82 -30.71
N HIS A 328 -12.82 18.12 -29.63
CA HIS A 328 -11.99 17.11 -28.96
C HIS A 328 -12.84 15.96 -28.35
N LYS A 329 -12.18 14.81 -28.16
CA LYS A 329 -12.78 13.60 -27.55
C LYS A 329 -13.09 13.79 -26.05
N SER A 330 -13.88 12.86 -25.52
CA SER A 330 -14.12 12.68 -24.08
C SER A 330 -12.94 11.95 -23.46
N TRP A 331 -12.76 12.03 -22.15
CA TRP A 331 -11.68 11.34 -21.42
C TRP A 331 -11.65 9.82 -21.68
N TYR A 332 -12.82 9.19 -21.74
CA TYR A 332 -13.01 7.82 -22.19
C TYR A 332 -12.52 7.70 -23.65
N GLN A 333 -11.29 7.17 -23.83
CA GLN A 333 -10.63 7.05 -25.12
C GLN A 333 -9.69 5.84 -25.10
N GLY A 334 -9.76 4.98 -26.12
CA GLY A 334 -8.88 3.80 -26.24
C GLY A 334 -9.13 2.70 -25.20
N LEU A 335 -10.19 2.84 -24.39
CA LEU A 335 -10.58 1.86 -23.38
C LEU A 335 -11.03 0.55 -24.04
N ARG A 336 -10.65 -0.58 -23.45
CA ARG A 336 -10.80 -1.92 -24.04
C ARG A 336 -11.75 -2.75 -23.20
N TYR A 337 -12.79 -3.27 -23.85
CA TYR A 337 -13.87 -4.03 -23.19
C TYR A 337 -14.01 -5.38 -23.85
N ALA A 338 -14.16 -6.46 -23.07
CA ALA A 338 -14.32 -7.83 -23.56
C ALA A 338 -15.39 -8.58 -22.76
N ALA A 339 -15.93 -9.65 -23.36
CA ALA A 339 -17.10 -10.35 -22.83
C ALA A 339 -16.79 -11.13 -21.53
N ASN A 340 -17.67 -11.02 -20.54
CA ASN A 340 -17.67 -11.92 -19.39
C ASN A 340 -18.26 -13.28 -19.83
N ASN A 341 -17.35 -14.24 -20.06
CA ASN A 341 -17.64 -15.58 -20.56
C ASN A 341 -18.27 -16.54 -19.53
N TYR A 342 -18.38 -16.15 -18.25
CA TYR A 342 -19.07 -16.97 -17.23
C TYR A 342 -20.60 -16.90 -17.33
N CYS A 343 -21.13 -15.91 -18.04
CA CYS A 343 -22.56 -15.80 -18.26
C CYS A 343 -23.04 -16.63 -19.44
N LYS A 344 -24.21 -17.25 -19.28
CA LYS A 344 -24.96 -17.90 -20.36
C LYS A 344 -25.17 -16.94 -21.54
N GLN A 345 -24.96 -17.46 -22.75
CA GLN A 345 -25.19 -16.75 -24.00
C GLN A 345 -26.66 -16.38 -24.21
N ASP A 346 -26.89 -15.17 -24.71
CA ASP A 346 -28.15 -14.66 -25.25
C ASP A 346 -27.93 -14.26 -26.72
N PRO A 347 -28.54 -14.97 -27.70
CA PRO A 347 -28.43 -14.62 -29.11
C PRO A 347 -28.86 -13.19 -29.46
N LYS A 348 -29.67 -12.52 -28.61
CA LYS A 348 -30.09 -11.12 -28.80
C LYS A 348 -29.04 -10.09 -28.38
N ALA A 349 -28.04 -10.52 -27.61
CA ALA A 349 -26.92 -9.67 -27.18
C ALA A 349 -25.67 -9.88 -28.05
N LYS A 350 -25.71 -10.82 -28.99
CA LYS A 350 -24.60 -11.10 -29.90
C LYS A 350 -24.46 -9.98 -30.94
N GLN A 351 -23.23 -9.54 -31.15
CA GLN A 351 -22.87 -8.54 -32.16
C GLN A 351 -22.03 -9.14 -33.29
N ASP A 352 -22.00 -8.42 -34.41
CA ASP A 352 -21.06 -8.61 -35.52
C ASP A 352 -20.15 -7.39 -35.64
N TYR A 353 -18.84 -7.62 -35.79
CA TYR A 353 -17.85 -6.54 -35.90
C TYR A 353 -18.08 -5.66 -37.14
N SER A 354 -18.44 -6.24 -38.29
CA SER A 354 -18.62 -5.49 -39.53
C SER A 354 -19.83 -4.54 -39.47
N THR A 355 -20.92 -4.95 -38.81
CA THR A 355 -22.09 -4.11 -38.52
C THR A 355 -21.70 -2.91 -37.65
N ILE A 356 -21.05 -3.15 -36.50
CA ILE A 356 -20.67 -2.07 -35.57
C ILE A 356 -19.62 -1.15 -36.18
N ALA A 357 -18.60 -1.69 -36.86
CA ALA A 357 -17.59 -0.88 -37.55
C ALA A 357 -18.21 -0.02 -38.67
N ALA A 358 -19.24 -0.51 -39.37
CA ALA A 358 -19.97 0.27 -40.36
C ALA A 358 -20.78 1.41 -39.72
N SER A 359 -21.50 1.14 -38.62
CA SER A 359 -22.23 2.17 -37.85
C SER A 359 -21.29 3.27 -37.34
N MET A 360 -20.21 2.86 -36.66
CA MET A 360 -19.17 3.76 -36.14
C MET A 360 -18.54 4.63 -37.24
N LYS A 361 -18.30 4.06 -38.43
CA LYS A 361 -17.75 4.78 -39.59
C LYS A 361 -18.74 5.75 -40.23
N ALA A 362 -20.03 5.42 -40.23
CA ALA A 362 -21.08 6.33 -40.71
C ALA A 362 -21.29 7.52 -39.74
N GLY A 363 -21.01 7.30 -38.46
CA GLY A 363 -21.26 8.25 -37.37
C GLY A 363 -22.67 8.04 -36.81
N ILE A 364 -22.76 7.70 -35.53
CA ILE A 364 -24.02 7.38 -34.86
C ILE A 364 -24.90 8.64 -34.80
N THR A 365 -26.15 8.51 -35.25
CA THR A 365 -27.13 9.62 -35.33
C THR A 365 -28.15 9.58 -34.19
N GLU A 366 -28.34 8.39 -33.64
CA GLU A 366 -29.19 8.00 -32.54
C GLU A 366 -28.72 8.64 -31.23
N ASN A 367 -29.65 8.94 -30.31
CA ASN A 367 -29.30 9.39 -28.96
C ASN A 367 -29.13 8.24 -27.95
N THR A 368 -29.42 7.00 -28.36
CA THR A 368 -29.35 5.82 -27.51
C THR A 368 -28.69 4.67 -28.26
N CYS A 369 -27.93 3.85 -27.52
CA CYS A 369 -27.26 2.69 -28.08
C CYS A 369 -28.18 1.48 -28.23
N SER A 370 -27.91 0.67 -29.24
CA SER A 370 -28.52 -0.64 -29.47
C SER A 370 -27.46 -1.64 -29.97
N VAL A 371 -27.84 -2.92 -30.02
CA VAL A 371 -26.93 -4.03 -30.38
C VAL A 371 -26.33 -3.92 -31.79
N ASP A 372 -26.96 -3.18 -32.71
CA ASP A 372 -26.49 -2.96 -34.08
C ASP A 372 -25.93 -1.55 -34.32
N VAL A 373 -26.04 -0.64 -33.34
CA VAL A 373 -25.67 0.78 -33.48
C VAL A 373 -24.37 1.12 -32.76
N CYS A 374 -24.13 0.59 -31.57
CA CYS A 374 -22.96 0.91 -30.74
C CYS A 374 -22.12 -0.34 -30.41
N PRO A 375 -20.84 -0.17 -30.03
CA PRO A 375 -20.09 -1.20 -29.30
C PRO A 375 -20.87 -1.69 -28.06
N ALA A 376 -20.71 -2.95 -27.68
CA ALA A 376 -21.43 -3.55 -26.55
C ALA A 376 -21.15 -2.88 -25.20
N SER A 377 -20.01 -2.20 -25.05
CA SER A 377 -19.70 -1.39 -23.86
C SER A 377 -20.44 -0.06 -23.80
N THR A 378 -21.10 0.35 -24.89
CA THR A 378 -21.70 1.67 -25.14
C THR A 378 -20.71 2.86 -25.17
N ASP A 379 -19.40 2.58 -25.12
CA ASP A 379 -18.34 3.58 -25.34
C ASP A 379 -17.98 3.64 -26.84
N ALA A 380 -18.39 4.72 -27.52
CA ALA A 380 -18.07 4.95 -28.93
C ALA A 380 -16.63 5.47 -29.18
N TYR A 381 -15.83 5.65 -28.12
CA TYR A 381 -14.41 5.98 -28.18
C TYR A 381 -13.49 4.85 -27.69
N GLY A 382 -14.07 3.71 -27.32
CA GLY A 382 -13.36 2.47 -27.00
C GLY A 382 -12.61 1.89 -28.21
N ASP A 383 -11.64 1.03 -27.92
CA ASP A 383 -10.87 0.30 -28.92
C ASP A 383 -11.74 -0.83 -29.53
N LEU A 384 -11.67 -0.99 -30.86
CA LEU A 384 -12.34 -2.05 -31.64
C LEU A 384 -11.35 -2.94 -32.41
N SER A 385 -10.06 -2.89 -32.07
CA SER A 385 -9.03 -3.77 -32.65
C SER A 385 -9.18 -5.22 -32.15
N LEU A 386 -8.46 -6.15 -32.80
CA LEU A 386 -8.40 -7.54 -32.39
C LEU A 386 -7.79 -7.67 -30.98
N ILE A 387 -8.39 -8.52 -30.14
CA ILE A 387 -7.87 -8.81 -28.81
C ILE A 387 -6.46 -9.40 -28.94
N ASP A 388 -5.50 -8.72 -28.31
CA ASP A 388 -4.06 -9.03 -28.33
C ASP A 388 -3.47 -9.25 -29.74
N GLY A 389 -4.09 -8.66 -30.77
CA GLY A 389 -3.69 -8.76 -32.18
C GLY A 389 -3.85 -10.16 -32.80
N LYS A 390 -4.68 -11.04 -32.22
CA LYS A 390 -4.80 -12.45 -32.58
C LYS A 390 -6.25 -12.90 -32.69
N GLY A 391 -6.49 -13.97 -33.43
CA GLY A 391 -7.83 -14.59 -33.56
C GLY A 391 -8.82 -13.73 -34.33
N GLU A 392 -10.10 -13.87 -33.99
CA GLU A 392 -11.24 -13.19 -34.63
C GLU A 392 -12.03 -12.30 -33.63
N ASP A 393 -11.70 -12.36 -32.34
CA ASP A 393 -12.40 -11.57 -31.31
C ASP A 393 -11.87 -10.13 -31.28
N HIS A 394 -12.79 -9.18 -31.22
CA HIS A 394 -12.51 -7.75 -31.18
C HIS A 394 -12.88 -7.16 -29.82
N TRP A 395 -12.08 -6.19 -29.37
CA TRP A 395 -12.49 -5.32 -28.27
C TRP A 395 -13.81 -4.60 -28.61
N GLY A 396 -14.62 -4.31 -27.60
CA GLY A 396 -15.92 -3.62 -27.74
C GLY A 396 -17.04 -4.40 -28.44
N ILE A 397 -16.80 -5.62 -28.95
CA ILE A 397 -17.80 -6.45 -29.65
C ILE A 397 -18.21 -7.66 -28.81
N ASN A 398 -19.51 -7.86 -28.60
CA ASN A 398 -20.04 -9.06 -27.92
C ASN A 398 -20.23 -10.24 -28.88
N SER A 399 -19.15 -10.77 -29.46
CA SER A 399 -19.19 -11.89 -30.43
C SER A 399 -19.87 -13.16 -29.91
N ASN A 400 -19.84 -13.37 -28.59
CA ASN A 400 -20.40 -14.55 -27.91
C ASN A 400 -21.81 -14.32 -27.33
N GLY A 401 -22.31 -13.08 -27.31
CA GLY A 401 -23.63 -12.74 -26.76
C GLY A 401 -23.76 -12.98 -25.25
N THR A 402 -22.67 -12.96 -24.47
CA THR A 402 -22.71 -13.21 -23.01
C THR A 402 -22.92 -11.91 -22.22
N CYS A 403 -22.53 -11.88 -20.95
CA CYS A 403 -22.41 -10.63 -20.19
C CYS A 403 -21.32 -9.75 -20.80
N TYR A 404 -21.52 -8.44 -20.78
CA TYR A 404 -20.56 -7.48 -21.30
C TYR A 404 -20.36 -6.33 -20.31
N PRO A 405 -19.11 -5.92 -20.01
CA PRO A 405 -18.83 -4.72 -19.25
C PRO A 405 -19.33 -3.47 -19.98
N LEU A 406 -20.11 -2.66 -19.29
CA LEU A 406 -20.52 -1.35 -19.77
C LEU A 406 -19.53 -0.31 -19.25
N TRP A 407 -19.26 0.71 -20.04
CA TRP A 407 -18.59 1.90 -19.52
C TRP A 407 -19.42 2.49 -18.36
N ASN A 408 -18.73 2.83 -17.27
CA ASN A 408 -19.34 3.48 -16.11
C ASN A 408 -19.17 5.01 -16.21
N VAL A 409 -20.27 5.76 -16.21
CA VAL A 409 -20.25 7.23 -16.29
C VAL A 409 -19.90 7.85 -14.93
N TYR A 410 -18.61 7.87 -14.61
CA TYR A 410 -18.11 8.57 -13.43
C TYR A 410 -18.01 10.09 -13.70
N THR A 411 -18.69 10.88 -12.87
CA THR A 411 -18.69 12.36 -12.97
C THR A 411 -17.64 13.02 -12.08
N GLY A 412 -16.83 12.22 -11.38
CA GLY A 412 -15.94 12.68 -10.33
C GLY A 412 -16.68 13.16 -9.07
N ALA A 413 -15.93 13.38 -8.01
CA ALA A 413 -16.41 14.06 -6.80
C ALA A 413 -15.41 15.13 -6.37
N TYR A 414 -15.88 16.22 -5.76
CA TYR A 414 -14.98 17.21 -5.17
C TYR A 414 -14.72 16.90 -3.71
N LEU A 415 -13.46 16.61 -3.40
CA LEU A 415 -12.95 16.55 -2.04
C LEU A 415 -12.64 17.98 -1.60
N CYS A 416 -13.22 18.39 -0.47
CA CYS A 416 -13.13 19.76 0.02
C CYS A 416 -12.89 19.80 1.53
N ASP A 417 -12.26 20.87 2.01
CA ASP A 417 -12.24 21.23 3.42
C ASP A 417 -13.65 21.66 3.92
N PRO A 418 -13.95 21.59 5.23
CA PRO A 418 -15.26 21.90 5.79
C PRO A 418 -15.64 23.39 5.74
N ASP A 419 -14.68 24.30 5.51
CA ASP A 419 -14.92 25.73 5.36
C ASP A 419 -15.10 26.15 3.90
N ASN A 420 -14.97 25.22 2.95
CA ASN A 420 -14.97 25.50 1.53
C ASN A 420 -16.35 25.95 1.03
N THR A 421 -16.35 26.95 0.15
CA THR A 421 -17.57 27.56 -0.42
C THR A 421 -17.75 27.21 -1.89
N TYR A 422 -16.93 26.31 -2.45
CA TYR A 422 -16.98 25.96 -3.86
C TYR A 422 -18.20 25.08 -4.15
N TRP A 423 -19.00 25.49 -5.14
CA TRP A 423 -20.36 24.98 -5.35
C TRP A 423 -20.46 23.49 -5.73
N LYS A 424 -19.36 22.86 -6.19
CA LYS A 424 -19.31 21.41 -6.46
C LYS A 424 -18.94 20.54 -5.26
N CYS A 425 -18.50 21.12 -4.14
CA CYS A 425 -18.32 20.36 -2.90
C CYS A 425 -19.66 19.73 -2.51
N ALA A 426 -19.66 18.52 -1.95
CA ALA A 426 -20.90 17.81 -1.62
C ALA A 426 -21.82 18.57 -0.64
N LYS A 427 -21.22 19.34 0.29
CA LYS A 427 -21.92 20.20 1.26
C LYS A 427 -21.15 21.54 1.40
N PRO A 428 -21.32 22.51 0.47
CA PRO A 428 -20.54 23.74 0.49
C PRO A 428 -21.02 24.66 1.63
N ARG A 429 -20.07 25.27 2.36
CA ARG A 429 -20.40 26.18 3.47
C ARG A 429 -21.03 27.47 2.95
N ASN A 430 -22.21 27.82 3.47
CA ASN A 430 -22.81 29.13 3.22
C ASN A 430 -22.07 30.22 4.00
N ALA A 431 -21.24 31.01 3.30
CA ALA A 431 -20.40 32.03 3.92
C ALA A 431 -21.17 33.18 4.61
N THR A 432 -22.43 33.40 4.25
CA THR A 432 -23.28 34.46 4.82
C THR A 432 -23.90 34.05 6.15
N THR A 433 -24.16 32.75 6.36
CA THR A 433 -24.87 32.24 7.55
C THR A 433 -23.99 31.45 8.49
N THR A 434 -22.87 30.90 8.01
CA THR A 434 -22.05 29.92 8.73
C THR A 434 -20.60 30.39 8.78
N PRO A 435 -20.09 30.84 9.95
CA PRO A 435 -18.70 31.23 10.12
C PRO A 435 -17.72 30.10 9.77
N LYS A 436 -16.44 30.45 9.52
CA LYS A 436 -15.37 29.47 9.36
C LYS A 436 -15.09 28.76 10.68
N SER A 437 -14.98 27.43 10.64
CA SER A 437 -14.51 26.58 11.71
C SER A 437 -12.99 26.69 11.93
N ASN A 438 -12.24 26.91 10.85
CA ASN A 438 -10.79 26.80 10.74
C ASN A 438 -10.26 25.42 11.21
N ALA A 439 -11.07 24.35 11.04
CA ALA A 439 -10.72 23.00 11.49
C ALA A 439 -9.51 22.40 10.75
N MET A 440 -9.28 22.81 9.49
CA MET A 440 -8.13 22.41 8.69
C MET A 440 -7.77 23.49 7.65
N SER A 441 -6.63 23.33 6.98
CA SER A 441 -6.22 24.20 5.86
C SER A 441 -7.15 24.02 4.65
N GLN A 442 -7.39 25.12 3.94
CA GLN A 442 -8.33 25.15 2.81
C GLN A 442 -7.83 24.33 1.62
N PHE A 443 -8.71 23.53 1.01
CA PHE A 443 -8.47 22.83 -0.26
C PHE A 443 -9.79 22.49 -0.95
N ASN A 444 -9.79 22.46 -2.28
CA ASN A 444 -10.77 21.68 -3.04
C ASN A 444 -10.10 21.07 -4.27
N TYR A 445 -10.31 19.78 -4.51
CA TYR A 445 -9.85 19.14 -5.74
C TYR A 445 -10.83 18.06 -6.16
N GLN A 446 -10.90 17.79 -7.46
CA GLN A 446 -11.71 16.71 -7.98
C GLN A 446 -10.92 15.40 -7.92
N MET A 447 -11.55 14.35 -7.40
CA MET A 447 -11.19 12.94 -7.62
C MET A 447 -12.01 12.39 -8.78
N ASP A 448 -11.49 11.37 -9.46
CA ASP A 448 -12.13 10.75 -10.61
C ASP A 448 -11.79 9.26 -10.69
N ALA A 449 -12.48 8.53 -11.57
CA ALA A 449 -12.18 7.13 -11.82
C ALA A 449 -12.40 6.75 -13.30
N ILE A 450 -11.45 6.03 -13.89
CA ILE A 450 -11.72 5.26 -15.13
C ILE A 450 -12.28 3.91 -14.70
N SER A 451 -13.50 3.59 -15.13
CA SER A 451 -14.18 2.36 -14.70
C SER A 451 -15.04 1.70 -15.78
N ALA A 452 -15.19 0.39 -15.63
CA ALA A 452 -16.22 -0.40 -16.31
C ALA A 452 -17.04 -1.17 -15.27
N ASN A 453 -18.37 -1.12 -15.39
CA ASN A 453 -19.28 -1.91 -14.57
C ASN A 453 -19.69 -3.16 -15.35
N TRP A 454 -19.44 -4.34 -14.81
CA TRP A 454 -19.70 -5.60 -15.49
C TRP A 454 -20.74 -6.48 -14.78
N PRO A 455 -21.69 -7.10 -15.52
CA PRO A 455 -22.74 -7.91 -14.90
C PRO A 455 -22.22 -9.17 -14.22
N VAL A 456 -22.63 -9.38 -12.98
CA VAL A 456 -22.24 -10.53 -12.15
C VAL A 456 -23.15 -11.73 -12.43
N HIS A 457 -22.55 -12.92 -12.45
CA HIS A 457 -23.24 -14.20 -12.57
C HIS A 457 -23.40 -14.85 -11.19
N VAL A 458 -24.47 -15.61 -10.97
CA VAL A 458 -24.82 -16.23 -9.66
C VAL A 458 -23.68 -17.11 -9.11
N GLY A 459 -22.86 -17.69 -9.99
CA GLY A 459 -21.65 -18.46 -9.67
C GLY A 459 -20.64 -17.72 -8.79
N ALA A 460 -20.55 -16.39 -8.88
CA ALA A 460 -19.68 -15.59 -8.02
C ALA A 460 -20.03 -15.68 -6.52
N TYR A 461 -21.29 -16.00 -6.19
CA TYR A 461 -21.77 -16.14 -4.81
C TYR A 461 -21.87 -17.59 -4.35
N THR A 462 -22.02 -18.53 -5.28
CA THR A 462 -22.19 -19.97 -4.97
C THR A 462 -20.93 -20.80 -5.16
N ASN A 463 -19.92 -20.28 -5.85
CA ASN A 463 -18.64 -20.94 -6.11
C ASN A 463 -17.47 -19.95 -5.99
N PHE A 464 -16.25 -20.49 -5.93
CA PHE A 464 -15.04 -19.70 -6.09
C PHE A 464 -14.79 -19.37 -7.58
N VAL A 465 -14.58 -18.08 -7.87
CA VAL A 465 -14.22 -17.54 -9.19
C VAL A 465 -12.79 -16.99 -9.14
N VAL A 466 -12.04 -17.09 -10.23
CA VAL A 466 -10.67 -16.57 -10.33
C VAL A 466 -10.69 -15.18 -10.96
N TYR A 467 -10.26 -14.19 -10.19
CA TYR A 467 -10.10 -12.80 -10.59
C TYR A 467 -8.63 -12.51 -10.79
N GLN A 468 -8.30 -11.80 -11.86
CA GLN A 468 -6.93 -11.50 -12.26
C GLN A 468 -6.81 -10.04 -12.67
N LEU A 469 -5.69 -9.42 -12.30
CA LEU A 469 -5.34 -8.07 -12.73
C LEU A 469 -3.86 -8.02 -13.10
N GLU A 470 -3.56 -7.78 -14.37
CA GLU A 470 -2.23 -7.35 -14.81
C GLU A 470 -2.12 -5.83 -14.71
N TRP A 471 -1.00 -5.36 -14.19
CA TRP A 471 -0.64 -3.96 -14.12
C TRP A 471 0.82 -3.80 -14.57
N VAL A 472 1.03 -3.00 -15.60
CA VAL A 472 2.34 -2.62 -16.13
C VAL A 472 2.41 -1.10 -16.10
N THR A 473 3.46 -0.53 -15.51
CA THR A 473 3.61 0.92 -15.37
C THR A 473 4.21 1.57 -16.63
N GLY A 474 4.43 2.88 -16.60
CA GLY A 474 5.09 3.60 -17.69
C GLY A 474 4.18 3.88 -18.88
N LYS A 475 4.70 4.58 -19.90
CA LYS A 475 3.91 5.11 -21.02
C LYS A 475 3.31 4.05 -21.95
N ASN A 476 3.98 2.91 -22.06
CA ASN A 476 3.52 1.75 -22.82
C ASN A 476 2.78 0.71 -21.95
N GLY A 477 2.61 1.02 -20.66
CA GLY A 477 1.92 0.18 -19.68
C GLY A 477 0.41 0.06 -19.89
N TYR A 478 -0.24 -0.70 -19.02
CA TYR A 478 -1.68 -0.93 -19.01
C TYR A 478 -2.13 -1.49 -17.65
N VAL A 479 -3.43 -1.37 -17.34
CA VAL A 479 -4.10 -2.22 -16.34
C VAL A 479 -5.15 -3.07 -17.05
N ARG A 480 -5.13 -4.39 -16.87
CA ARG A 480 -6.01 -5.35 -17.53
C ARG A 480 -6.64 -6.28 -16.51
N TRP A 481 -7.96 -6.24 -16.44
CA TRP A 481 -8.79 -7.17 -15.68
C TRP A 481 -9.10 -8.41 -16.50
N MET A 482 -9.00 -9.56 -15.85
CA MET A 482 -9.32 -10.86 -16.41
C MET A 482 -10.16 -11.68 -15.43
N LEU A 483 -11.05 -12.50 -15.97
CA LEU A 483 -11.90 -13.43 -15.23
C LEU A 483 -11.65 -14.83 -15.77
N GLY A 484 -11.03 -15.71 -14.96
CA GLY A 484 -10.64 -17.05 -15.38
C GLY A 484 -9.74 -17.08 -16.63
N GLY A 485 -8.81 -16.13 -16.76
CA GLY A 485 -7.91 -15.98 -17.90
C GLY A 485 -8.51 -15.29 -19.14
N SER A 486 -9.82 -15.02 -19.17
CA SER A 486 -10.44 -14.21 -20.25
C SER A 486 -10.32 -12.72 -19.94
N PRO A 487 -9.92 -11.85 -20.89
CA PRO A 487 -9.99 -10.41 -20.71
C PRO A 487 -11.43 -9.94 -20.44
N LEU A 488 -11.53 -8.88 -19.65
CA LEU A 488 -12.79 -8.25 -19.26
C LEU A 488 -12.76 -6.75 -19.54
N PHE A 489 -11.77 -6.06 -18.99
CA PHE A 489 -11.55 -4.63 -19.16
C PHE A 489 -10.05 -4.36 -19.25
N GLU A 490 -9.61 -3.39 -20.03
CA GLU A 490 -8.23 -2.93 -20.08
C GLU A 490 -8.18 -1.40 -20.27
N VAL A 491 -7.35 -0.74 -19.46
CA VAL A 491 -7.02 0.68 -19.56
C VAL A 491 -5.56 0.77 -20.01
N PRO A 492 -5.29 1.09 -21.28
CA PRO A 492 -3.94 1.42 -21.73
C PRO A 492 -3.42 2.66 -20.99
N SER A 493 -2.12 2.70 -20.70
CA SER A 493 -1.48 3.89 -20.09
C SER A 493 -1.64 5.15 -20.95
N GLU A 494 -1.72 5.00 -22.28
CA GLU A 494 -2.04 6.09 -23.20
C GLU A 494 -3.38 6.79 -22.88
N SER A 495 -4.38 6.07 -22.36
CA SER A 495 -5.66 6.67 -21.91
C SER A 495 -5.51 7.55 -20.66
N ILE A 496 -4.38 7.46 -19.95
CA ILE A 496 -4.05 8.20 -18.73
C ILE A 496 -3.13 9.40 -19.01
N TRP A 497 -2.10 9.22 -19.85
CA TRP A 497 -1.13 10.29 -20.14
C TRP A 497 -1.44 11.08 -21.41
N ASN A 498 -1.95 10.44 -22.47
CA ASN A 498 -2.34 11.10 -23.73
C ASN A 498 -3.82 11.52 -23.68
N VAL A 499 -4.16 12.32 -22.67
CA VAL A 499 -5.55 12.76 -22.45
C VAL A 499 -6.00 13.74 -23.55
N PRO A 500 -7.28 13.74 -23.94
CA PRO A 500 -7.78 14.70 -24.91
C PRO A 500 -7.57 16.14 -24.43
N GLN A 501 -7.11 17.01 -25.33
CA GLN A 501 -6.88 18.43 -25.07
C GLN A 501 -7.78 19.29 -25.94
N ASN A 502 -8.30 20.39 -25.38
CA ASN A 502 -8.81 21.52 -26.15
C ASN A 502 -7.64 22.39 -26.68
N ALA A 503 -7.96 23.45 -27.42
CA ALA A 503 -6.94 24.34 -28.00
C ALA A 503 -6.03 25.04 -26.97
N ASN A 504 -6.48 25.16 -25.72
CA ASN A 504 -5.77 25.80 -24.61
C ASN A 504 -5.02 24.80 -23.71
N LYS A 505 -5.11 23.49 -23.99
CA LYS A 505 -4.54 22.40 -23.18
C LYS A 505 -4.96 22.42 -21.69
N THR A 506 -6.26 22.62 -21.44
CA THR A 506 -6.79 22.71 -20.06
C THR A 506 -6.91 21.38 -19.32
N ASN A 507 -6.56 20.24 -19.93
CA ASN A 507 -6.66 18.93 -19.29
C ASN A 507 -5.32 18.54 -18.63
N PRO A 508 -5.25 18.36 -17.30
CA PRO A 508 -4.02 17.91 -16.65
C PRO A 508 -3.66 16.48 -17.04
N GLU A 509 -2.59 16.32 -17.82
CA GLU A 509 -1.98 15.03 -18.18
C GLU A 509 -1.51 14.32 -16.91
N LYS A 510 -1.88 13.05 -16.75
CA LYS A 510 -1.54 12.22 -15.58
C LYS A 510 -0.42 11.25 -15.93
N ILE A 511 0.17 10.65 -14.92
CA ILE A 511 1.03 9.48 -15.09
C ILE A 511 0.23 8.20 -14.85
N MET A 512 0.76 7.09 -15.36
CA MET A 512 0.28 5.77 -14.97
C MET A 512 0.42 5.60 -13.45
N LEU A 513 -0.37 4.73 -12.85
CA LEU A 513 -0.21 4.43 -11.44
C LEU A 513 1.16 3.75 -11.25
N GLU A 514 2.03 4.38 -10.48
CA GLU A 514 3.45 4.02 -10.32
C GLU A 514 3.89 3.93 -8.84
N GLU A 515 3.03 4.33 -7.90
CA GLU A 515 3.26 4.20 -6.45
C GLU A 515 3.42 2.71 -6.04
N PRO A 516 4.25 2.38 -5.04
CA PRO A 516 4.22 1.05 -4.42
C PRO A 516 2.86 0.88 -3.71
N MET A 517 2.05 -0.05 -4.19
CA MET A 517 0.69 -0.27 -3.68
C MET A 517 0.63 -1.47 -2.73
N TYR A 518 -0.22 -1.38 -1.71
CA TYR A 518 -0.52 -2.48 -0.79
C TYR A 518 -1.93 -3.01 -1.06
N LEU A 519 -2.16 -4.27 -0.71
CA LEU A 519 -3.44 -4.96 -0.92
C LEU A 519 -4.40 -4.74 0.23
N ILE A 520 -5.67 -4.62 -0.11
CA ILE A 520 -6.80 -4.45 0.81
C ILE A 520 -7.89 -5.45 0.42
N PHE A 521 -8.51 -6.07 1.42
CA PHE A 521 -9.79 -6.75 1.23
C PHE A 521 -10.73 -6.49 2.40
N ASN A 522 -11.99 -6.20 2.07
CA ASN A 522 -13.04 -5.83 3.01
C ASN A 522 -14.41 -6.32 2.54
N VAL A 523 -15.38 -6.31 3.46
CA VAL A 523 -16.81 -6.40 3.15
C VAL A 523 -17.48 -5.21 3.81
N ALA A 524 -17.96 -4.27 3.00
CA ALA A 524 -18.62 -3.04 3.44
C ALA A 524 -20.15 -3.12 3.26
N LEU A 525 -20.90 -2.20 3.87
CA LEU A 525 -22.36 -2.08 3.72
C LEU A 525 -22.78 -0.60 3.69
N SER A 526 -23.13 -0.08 2.52
CA SER A 526 -23.58 1.32 2.38
C SER A 526 -25.09 1.49 2.35
N SER A 527 -25.54 2.65 2.79
CA SER A 527 -26.90 3.16 2.59
C SER A 527 -27.15 3.75 1.19
N SER A 528 -26.11 3.88 0.36
CA SER A 528 -26.15 4.64 -0.92
C SER A 528 -25.65 3.90 -2.17
N TRP A 529 -25.06 2.71 -2.04
CA TRP A 529 -24.52 1.95 -3.19
C TRP A 529 -25.59 1.14 -3.94
N GLY A 530 -25.23 0.60 -5.10
CA GLY A 530 -26.13 -0.26 -5.91
C GLY A 530 -26.52 -1.57 -5.23
N ALA A 531 -25.70 -2.06 -4.30
CA ALA A 531 -26.08 -3.08 -3.34
C ALA A 531 -26.23 -2.43 -1.96
N THR A 532 -27.42 -2.54 -1.38
CA THR A 532 -27.72 -2.10 -0.01
C THR A 532 -28.40 -3.23 0.76
N PRO A 533 -28.20 -3.33 2.09
CA PRO A 533 -28.97 -4.25 2.91
C PRO A 533 -30.41 -3.76 3.11
N PRO A 534 -31.33 -4.65 3.53
CA PRO A 534 -32.69 -4.28 3.84
C PRO A 534 -32.76 -3.12 4.86
N ASN A 535 -33.73 -2.23 4.65
CA ASN A 535 -33.92 -1.01 5.44
C ASN A 535 -32.65 -0.14 5.60
N PRO A 536 -32.10 0.43 4.51
CA PRO A 536 -30.89 1.27 4.55
C PRO A 536 -30.97 2.40 5.60
N GLY A 537 -29.87 2.60 6.34
CA GLY A 537 -29.81 3.56 7.46
C GLY A 537 -30.60 3.15 8.70
N LYS A 538 -31.04 1.89 8.80
CA LYS A 538 -31.73 1.30 9.96
C LYS A 538 -31.21 -0.12 10.22
N LYS A 539 -31.70 -0.74 11.30
CA LYS A 539 -31.51 -2.18 11.56
C LYS A 539 -32.10 -2.98 10.41
N CYS A 540 -31.44 -4.07 10.00
CA CYS A 540 -31.80 -4.90 8.84
C CYS A 540 -33.32 -5.20 8.75
N ARG A 541 -33.94 -5.72 9.82
CA ARG A 541 -35.36 -6.10 9.84
C ARG A 541 -36.35 -4.91 9.88
N GLY A 542 -35.88 -3.67 10.03
CA GLY A 542 -36.74 -2.49 10.15
C GLY A 542 -37.66 -2.59 11.37
N ASP A 543 -38.97 -2.61 11.14
CA ASP A 543 -40.01 -2.88 12.16
C ASP A 543 -40.45 -4.36 12.21
N GLY A 544 -39.91 -5.22 11.33
CA GLY A 544 -40.23 -6.64 11.22
C GLY A 544 -41.44 -6.97 10.34
N SER A 545 -42.08 -5.98 9.69
CA SER A 545 -43.29 -6.21 8.87
C SER A 545 -43.02 -6.77 7.46
N ASP A 546 -41.81 -6.59 6.93
CA ASP A 546 -41.40 -7.08 5.61
C ASP A 546 -40.83 -8.51 5.74
N GLU A 547 -41.62 -9.50 5.31
CA GLU A 547 -41.24 -10.92 5.32
C GLU A 547 -39.97 -11.21 4.48
N GLU A 548 -39.73 -10.47 3.40
CA GLU A 548 -38.57 -10.70 2.54
C GLU A 548 -37.31 -10.08 3.13
N ALA A 549 -37.41 -8.86 3.67
CA ALA A 549 -36.34 -8.27 4.47
C ALA A 549 -35.95 -9.21 5.63
N ASN A 550 -36.94 -9.73 6.36
CA ASN A 550 -36.70 -10.68 7.46
C ASN A 550 -35.90 -11.91 6.99
N LYS A 551 -36.30 -12.56 5.88
CA LYS A 551 -35.56 -13.70 5.30
C LYS A 551 -34.11 -13.37 4.93
N ILE A 552 -33.86 -12.19 4.34
CA ILE A 552 -32.51 -11.74 4.00
C ILE A 552 -31.68 -11.50 5.28
N CYS A 553 -32.29 -10.91 6.31
CA CYS A 553 -31.64 -10.67 7.60
C CYS A 553 -31.39 -11.97 8.38
N ASP A 554 -32.24 -12.99 8.24
CA ASP A 554 -32.07 -14.32 8.86
C ASP A 554 -30.93 -15.14 8.23
N ALA A 555 -30.42 -14.73 7.06
CA ALA A 555 -29.28 -15.35 6.40
C ALA A 555 -27.91 -14.83 6.86
N PHE A 556 -27.85 -13.79 7.70
CA PHE A 556 -26.58 -13.37 8.33
C PHE A 556 -26.16 -14.41 9.40
N PRO A 557 -24.84 -14.71 9.55
CA PRO A 557 -23.69 -14.11 8.89
C PRO A 557 -23.50 -14.48 7.42
N LEU A 558 -23.14 -13.48 6.61
CA LEU A 558 -22.70 -13.67 5.22
C LEU A 558 -21.18 -13.70 5.15
N TYR A 559 -20.61 -14.50 4.24
CA TYR A 559 -19.16 -14.76 4.17
C TYR A 559 -18.59 -14.46 2.78
N MET A 560 -17.58 -13.58 2.74
CA MET A 560 -16.61 -13.57 1.64
C MET A 560 -15.54 -14.62 1.94
N LYS A 561 -15.22 -15.50 0.98
CA LYS A 561 -14.14 -16.49 1.11
C LYS A 561 -13.05 -16.20 0.07
N ILE A 562 -11.78 -16.30 0.47
CA ILE A 562 -10.62 -16.25 -0.43
C ILE A 562 -9.82 -17.55 -0.24
N ASP A 563 -9.64 -18.30 -1.32
CA ASP A 563 -8.90 -19.57 -1.37
C ASP A 563 -7.38 -19.31 -1.42
N TYR A 564 -6.94 -18.45 -2.35
CA TYR A 564 -5.54 -17.99 -2.41
C TYR A 564 -5.45 -16.55 -2.96
N ILE A 565 -4.32 -15.90 -2.68
CA ILE A 565 -3.83 -14.72 -3.39
C ILE A 565 -2.40 -15.01 -3.86
N ARG A 566 -2.08 -14.69 -5.12
CA ARG A 566 -0.75 -14.85 -5.74
C ARG A 566 -0.38 -13.60 -6.52
N LEU A 567 0.88 -13.18 -6.46
CA LEU A 567 1.46 -12.10 -7.25
C LEU A 567 2.63 -12.62 -8.08
N TYR A 568 2.63 -12.27 -9.38
CA TYR A 568 3.69 -12.59 -10.33
C TYR A 568 4.31 -11.29 -10.88
N GLN A 569 5.63 -11.26 -11.07
CA GLN A 569 6.35 -10.11 -11.65
C GLN A 569 7.38 -10.57 -12.68
N ASP A 570 7.62 -9.74 -13.69
CA ASP A 570 8.79 -9.84 -14.56
C ASP A 570 10.04 -9.49 -13.76
N LEU A 571 11.06 -10.34 -13.81
CA LEU A 571 12.32 -10.15 -13.09
C LEU A 571 13.52 -10.04 -14.03
N ALA A 572 13.27 -9.86 -15.33
CA ALA A 572 14.31 -9.60 -16.30
C ALA A 572 14.87 -8.16 -16.17
N ASP A 573 16.09 -7.97 -16.65
CA ASP A 573 16.81 -6.70 -16.66
C ASP A 573 16.65 -5.89 -17.96
N ASP A 574 15.73 -6.31 -18.84
CA ASP A 574 15.42 -5.70 -20.15
C ASP A 574 14.10 -4.89 -20.18
N LEU A 575 13.53 -4.58 -19.01
CA LEU A 575 12.33 -3.75 -18.89
C LEU A 575 12.59 -2.29 -19.33
N GLU A 576 11.53 -1.62 -19.78
CA GLU A 576 11.56 -0.18 -20.07
C GLU A 576 11.81 0.63 -18.78
N GLU A 577 12.45 1.81 -18.89
CA GLU A 577 12.91 2.59 -17.73
C GLU A 577 11.78 3.01 -16.77
N ASP A 578 10.56 3.19 -17.29
CA ASP A 578 9.34 3.52 -16.56
C ASP A 578 8.43 2.30 -16.30
N ASN A 579 8.87 1.07 -16.62
CA ASN A 579 8.19 -0.18 -16.31
C ASN A 579 8.75 -0.81 -15.01
N TYR A 580 8.20 -0.39 -13.87
CA TYR A 580 8.60 -0.83 -12.55
C TYR A 580 7.92 -2.14 -12.18
N MET A 581 8.73 -3.19 -11.99
CA MET A 581 8.33 -4.42 -11.31
C MET A 581 9.19 -4.63 -10.07
N HIS A 582 8.64 -4.29 -8.90
CA HIS A 582 9.37 -4.30 -7.64
C HIS A 582 8.50 -4.82 -6.48
N VAL A 583 9.09 -5.60 -5.58
CA VAL A 583 8.48 -5.99 -4.29
C VAL A 583 9.10 -5.18 -3.15
N GLY A 584 8.31 -4.31 -2.55
CA GLY A 584 8.68 -3.50 -1.40
C GLY A 584 7.92 -2.19 -1.34
N CYS A 585 7.77 -1.64 -0.14
CA CYS A 585 7.04 -0.40 0.13
C CYS A 585 7.87 0.88 -0.03
N ASP A 586 9.19 0.76 -0.18
CA ASP A 586 10.14 1.89 -0.24
C ASP A 586 11.14 1.75 -1.42
N PRO A 587 10.65 1.68 -2.68
CA PRO A 587 11.50 1.65 -3.87
C PRO A 587 12.21 3.00 -4.08
N ASP A 588 13.44 3.00 -4.61
CA ASP A 588 14.19 4.23 -4.87
C ASP A 588 13.48 5.18 -5.87
N THR A 589 12.67 4.65 -6.79
CA THR A 589 11.88 5.46 -7.74
C THR A 589 10.71 6.18 -7.06
N HIS A 590 10.14 5.56 -6.02
CA HIS A 590 8.94 6.02 -5.33
C HIS A 590 9.05 5.83 -3.80
N PRO A 591 10.02 6.46 -3.12
CA PRO A 591 10.27 6.25 -1.70
C PRO A 591 9.07 6.69 -0.85
N THR A 592 8.84 5.99 0.28
CA THR A 592 7.74 6.27 1.23
C THR A 592 8.15 6.17 2.69
N LYS A 593 9.19 5.38 3.03
CA LYS A 593 9.47 4.99 4.42
C LYS A 593 9.74 6.18 5.34
N LYS A 594 10.66 7.06 4.95
CA LYS A 594 11.06 8.22 5.76
C LYS A 594 9.93 9.26 5.88
N TRP A 595 8.97 9.27 4.96
CA TRP A 595 7.75 10.08 5.06
C TRP A 595 6.80 9.48 6.09
N ILE A 596 6.48 8.18 5.97
CA ILE A 596 5.58 7.46 6.88
C ILE A 596 6.15 7.43 8.31
N ASP A 597 7.44 7.12 8.48
CA ASP A 597 8.14 7.12 9.77
C ASP A 597 8.06 8.49 10.48
N ALA A 598 7.97 9.60 9.72
CA ALA A 598 7.93 10.96 10.23
C ALA A 598 6.52 11.50 10.51
N HIS A 599 5.49 10.84 9.98
CA HIS A 599 4.07 11.21 10.10
C HIS A 599 3.22 10.05 10.63
N ILE A 600 3.83 9.10 11.37
CA ILE A 600 3.21 7.81 11.70
C ILE A 600 1.87 7.94 12.45
N ASP A 601 1.69 9.04 13.20
CA ASP A 601 0.46 9.42 13.90
C ASP A 601 -0.73 9.73 12.98
N GLU A 602 -0.50 9.92 11.68
CA GLU A 602 -1.55 10.02 10.66
C GLU A 602 -2.00 8.66 10.11
N TYR A 603 -1.21 7.61 10.34
CA TYR A 603 -1.42 6.26 9.80
C TYR A 603 -1.84 5.24 10.86
N GLU A 604 -1.87 5.60 12.15
CA GLU A 604 -2.30 4.69 13.23
C GLU A 604 -3.17 5.38 14.29
N ASP A 605 -3.89 4.58 15.05
CA ASP A 605 -4.61 4.97 16.26
C ASP A 605 -4.39 3.90 17.35
N ASP A 606 -4.94 4.07 18.54
CA ASP A 606 -4.72 3.20 19.70
C ASP A 606 -5.16 1.74 19.49
N ASP A 607 -6.15 1.48 18.62
CA ASP A 607 -6.57 0.12 18.27
C ASP A 607 -5.78 -0.46 17.07
N ASN A 608 -5.29 0.39 16.15
CA ASN A 608 -4.75 -0.01 14.85
C ASN A 608 -3.24 0.27 14.64
N LYS A 609 -2.46 0.27 15.74
CA LYS A 609 -1.00 0.51 15.75
C LYS A 609 -0.23 -0.26 14.66
N HIS A 610 0.66 0.45 13.97
CA HIS A 610 1.64 -0.13 13.05
C HIS A 610 2.63 -1.00 13.83
N LYS A 611 2.82 -2.25 13.39
CA LYS A 611 3.74 -3.20 14.03
C LYS A 611 4.52 -3.98 12.99
N GLU A 612 5.83 -3.77 12.98
CA GLU A 612 6.78 -4.62 12.26
C GLU A 612 6.67 -6.07 12.74
N VAL A 613 6.86 -7.02 11.82
CA VAL A 613 6.79 -8.46 12.11
C VAL A 613 8.09 -9.14 11.68
N ALA A 614 8.83 -9.64 12.67
CA ALA A 614 9.98 -10.51 12.45
C ALA A 614 9.51 -11.98 12.45
N GLY A 615 9.87 -12.72 11.41
CA GLY A 615 9.47 -14.10 11.21
C GLY A 615 8.02 -14.23 10.73
N LYS A 616 7.40 -15.37 11.07
CA LYS A 616 6.03 -15.75 10.73
C LYS A 616 5.71 -15.97 9.25
N ALA A 617 6.68 -15.98 8.34
CA ALA A 617 6.47 -16.64 7.06
C ALA A 617 6.17 -18.13 7.25
N PHE A 618 5.39 -18.69 6.33
CA PHE A 618 5.16 -20.12 6.22
C PHE A 618 6.46 -20.88 5.89
N CYS A 619 6.65 -22.05 6.47
CA CYS A 619 7.84 -22.88 6.28
C CYS A 619 7.53 -24.37 6.44
N THR A 620 8.34 -25.19 5.79
CA THR A 620 8.37 -26.65 5.95
C THR A 620 9.67 -27.11 6.62
N VAL A 621 10.77 -26.41 6.39
CA VAL A 621 12.11 -26.73 6.92
C VAL A 621 12.80 -25.48 7.49
N ASN A 622 13.81 -25.69 8.35
CA ASN A 622 14.60 -24.58 8.91
C ASN A 622 15.31 -23.73 7.84
N ASP A 623 15.61 -24.32 6.68
CA ASP A 623 16.27 -23.63 5.57
C ASP A 623 15.39 -22.57 4.89
N ASP A 624 14.07 -22.62 5.09
CA ASP A 624 13.10 -21.59 4.67
C ASP A 624 13.14 -20.33 5.54
N CYS A 625 13.83 -20.40 6.69
CA CYS A 625 13.84 -19.40 7.75
C CYS A 625 15.25 -18.94 8.11
N THR A 626 16.25 -19.22 7.28
CA THR A 626 17.64 -18.79 7.50
C THR A 626 18.32 -18.38 6.20
N ILE A 627 19.32 -17.49 6.29
CA ILE A 627 20.05 -16.98 5.13
C ILE A 627 20.81 -18.07 4.35
N GLY A 628 20.84 -17.94 3.03
CA GLY A 628 21.52 -18.85 2.10
C GLY A 628 22.72 -18.24 1.37
N GLY A 629 23.00 -18.78 0.18
CA GLY A 629 24.07 -18.30 -0.71
C GLY A 629 25.48 -18.43 -0.13
N ASN A 630 26.40 -17.57 -0.57
CA ASN A 630 27.80 -17.59 -0.11
C ASN A 630 27.96 -17.28 1.39
N LEU A 631 27.00 -16.55 2.00
CA LEU A 631 26.96 -16.27 3.45
C LEU A 631 26.39 -17.45 4.25
N GLY A 632 25.57 -18.31 3.64
CA GLY A 632 25.09 -19.58 4.21
C GLY A 632 26.16 -20.65 4.39
N LYS A 633 27.41 -20.41 3.92
CA LYS A 633 28.58 -21.27 4.19
C LYS A 633 29.12 -21.10 5.62
N THR A 634 28.79 -20.01 6.30
CA THR A 634 29.05 -19.83 7.73
C THR A 634 27.94 -20.48 8.57
N LEU A 635 28.27 -20.92 9.80
CA LEU A 635 27.36 -21.58 10.76
C LEU A 635 26.21 -20.69 11.30
N LEU A 636 25.93 -19.55 10.67
CA LEU A 636 24.99 -18.54 11.13
C LEU A 636 23.54 -18.93 10.81
N LYS A 637 22.78 -19.35 11.84
CA LYS A 637 21.34 -19.62 11.74
C LYS A 637 20.54 -18.40 12.19
N THR A 638 19.87 -17.74 11.27
CA THR A 638 19.14 -16.48 11.55
C THR A 638 17.70 -16.72 12.01
N GLY A 639 17.13 -17.89 11.68
CA GLY A 639 15.86 -18.38 12.20
C GLY A 639 15.71 -19.90 12.06
N LYS A 640 14.53 -20.38 12.42
CA LYS A 640 14.12 -21.80 12.43
C LYS A 640 12.63 -21.92 12.08
N CYS A 641 12.21 -23.08 11.59
CA CYS A 641 10.81 -23.38 11.34
C CYS A 641 10.16 -24.03 12.57
N VAL A 642 9.09 -23.43 13.10
CA VAL A 642 8.39 -23.88 14.30
C VAL A 642 6.90 -23.91 14.02
N LYS A 643 6.29 -25.11 14.06
CA LYS A 643 4.86 -25.33 13.77
C LYS A 643 4.42 -24.69 12.44
N GLY A 644 5.21 -24.87 11.38
CA GLY A 644 4.94 -24.33 10.04
C GLY A 644 5.18 -22.83 9.87
N ARG A 645 5.78 -22.15 10.88
CA ARG A 645 6.06 -20.70 10.84
C ARG A 645 7.49 -20.38 11.23
N CYS A 646 8.10 -19.41 10.56
CA CYS A 646 9.46 -18.97 10.87
C CYS A 646 9.53 -18.24 12.22
N GLU A 647 10.53 -18.56 13.03
CA GLU A 647 10.86 -17.90 14.30
C GLU A 647 12.33 -17.46 14.25
N CYS A 648 12.60 -16.17 14.43
CA CYS A 648 13.95 -15.61 14.29
C CYS A 648 14.78 -15.87 15.53
N THR A 649 16.01 -16.35 15.36
CA THR A 649 16.91 -16.73 16.46
C THR A 649 17.33 -15.51 17.30
N TYR A 650 17.50 -14.35 16.65
CA TYR A 650 17.86 -13.09 17.28
C TYR A 650 17.02 -11.96 16.66
N SER A 651 15.80 -11.74 17.15
CA SER A 651 14.85 -10.75 16.62
C SER A 651 15.35 -9.29 16.68
N SER A 652 16.36 -9.00 17.50
CA SER A 652 17.05 -7.70 17.57
C SER A 652 18.11 -7.48 16.47
N SER A 653 18.40 -8.50 15.65
CA SER A 653 19.41 -8.47 14.59
C SER A 653 18.90 -9.02 13.25
N TRP A 654 17.86 -9.86 13.29
CA TRP A 654 17.26 -10.52 12.13
C TRP A 654 15.74 -10.42 12.19
N GLY A 655 15.14 -10.00 11.09
CA GLY A 655 13.71 -9.97 10.90
C GLY A 655 13.33 -10.12 9.44
N GLY A 656 12.28 -9.40 9.04
CA GLY A 656 11.52 -9.75 7.83
C GLY A 656 10.82 -11.11 7.99
N PRO A 657 9.99 -11.52 7.02
CA PRO A 657 9.11 -12.68 7.16
C PRO A 657 9.86 -14.00 7.38
N ARG A 658 11.01 -14.16 6.72
CA ARG A 658 11.84 -15.37 6.73
C ARG A 658 13.08 -15.27 7.62
N CYS A 659 13.17 -14.25 8.47
CA CYS A 659 14.35 -14.01 9.31
C CYS A 659 15.65 -13.82 8.51
N THR A 660 15.56 -13.36 7.27
CA THR A 660 16.70 -13.12 6.38
C THR A 660 16.99 -11.64 6.12
N THR A 661 16.21 -10.74 6.72
CA THR A 661 16.46 -9.29 6.69
C THR A 661 17.32 -8.88 7.89
N ALA A 662 18.49 -8.30 7.63
CA ALA A 662 19.35 -7.77 8.69
C ALA A 662 18.76 -6.47 9.25
N ILE A 663 18.45 -6.46 10.54
CA ILE A 663 17.99 -5.28 11.27
C ILE A 663 19.19 -4.64 11.95
N SER A 664 19.43 -3.35 11.67
CA SER A 664 20.30 -2.52 12.51
C SER A 664 19.46 -2.01 13.68
N GLY A 665 19.92 -2.21 14.92
CA GLY A 665 19.12 -1.91 16.13
C GLY A 665 18.71 -0.43 16.24
N SER A 666 17.50 -0.12 15.77
CA SER A 666 16.87 1.20 15.85
C SER A 666 15.76 1.22 16.91
N THR A 667 16.12 0.99 18.17
CA THR A 667 15.24 1.35 19.29
C THR A 667 15.28 2.87 19.48
N GLY A 668 14.13 3.52 19.29
CA GLY A 668 14.03 4.98 19.36
C GLY A 668 14.37 5.56 20.73
N SER A 669 14.93 6.77 20.72
CA SER A 669 14.94 7.71 21.86
C SER A 669 15.21 9.11 21.31
N SER A 670 14.27 10.03 21.51
CA SER A 670 14.50 11.45 21.29
C SER A 670 15.49 11.96 22.34
N GLY A 671 16.69 12.34 21.91
CA GLY A 671 17.76 12.77 22.80
C GLY A 671 18.79 13.63 22.07
N SER A 672 18.65 14.95 22.17
CA SER A 672 19.62 15.89 21.62
C SER A 672 20.86 15.98 22.52
N LEU A 673 21.84 15.08 22.34
CA LEU A 673 23.29 15.28 22.54
C LEU A 673 23.99 13.95 22.25
N GLY A 674 24.82 13.85 21.19
CA GLY A 674 25.55 12.58 20.90
C GLY A 674 25.87 12.24 19.44
N LYS A 675 25.69 13.16 18.47
CA LYS A 675 26.23 12.94 17.12
C LYS A 675 27.77 12.92 17.18
N THR A 676 28.40 11.80 16.81
CA THR A 676 29.54 11.70 15.86
C THR A 676 30.16 10.29 15.78
N LEU A 677 30.09 9.43 16.82
CA LEU A 677 30.99 8.25 16.93
C LEU A 677 30.37 6.83 16.92
N SER A 678 29.10 6.66 16.51
CA SER A 678 28.55 5.31 16.27
C SER A 678 27.68 5.26 15.01
N LYS A 679 28.27 4.79 13.91
CA LYS A 679 27.57 4.23 12.75
C LYS A 679 28.31 3.02 12.21
N ASN A 680 27.54 1.95 11.99
CA ASN A 680 27.76 0.91 10.98
C ASN A 680 29.01 0.02 11.14
N SER A 681 28.99 -0.91 12.12
CA SER A 681 29.67 -2.22 11.98
C SER A 681 29.15 -3.26 12.97
N TYR A 682 29.08 -4.51 12.52
CA TYR A 682 29.03 -5.68 13.40
C TYR A 682 30.41 -5.86 14.06
N GLY A 683 30.46 -5.77 15.39
CA GLY A 683 31.69 -5.87 16.19
C GLY A 683 31.92 -4.66 17.10
N PRO A 684 32.91 -4.71 18.02
CA PRO A 684 33.28 -3.55 18.82
C PRO A 684 33.65 -2.37 17.89
N PRO A 685 33.28 -1.11 18.22
CA PRO A 685 33.33 0.00 17.28
C PRO A 685 34.68 0.08 16.58
N MET A 686 34.73 0.24 15.26
CA MET A 686 36.03 0.25 14.54
C MET A 686 36.98 1.29 15.12
N GLY A 687 36.49 2.46 15.55
CA GLY A 687 37.30 3.44 16.28
C GLY A 687 37.89 2.90 17.59
N LEU A 688 37.12 2.14 18.38
CA LEU A 688 37.61 1.49 19.61
C LEU A 688 38.65 0.41 19.28
N SER A 689 38.39 -0.41 18.27
CA SER A 689 39.28 -1.48 17.81
C SER A 689 40.59 -0.92 17.23
N ILE A 690 40.52 0.19 16.49
CA ILE A 690 41.69 0.94 15.98
C ILE A 690 42.45 1.61 17.12
N VAL A 691 41.77 2.19 18.13
CA VAL A 691 42.42 2.75 19.32
C VAL A 691 43.12 1.66 20.13
N VAL A 692 42.49 0.49 20.33
CA VAL A 692 43.13 -0.66 21.00
C VAL A 692 44.31 -1.19 20.19
N ALA A 693 44.18 -1.33 18.87
CA ALA A 693 45.29 -1.72 18.00
C ALA A 693 46.44 -0.69 18.03
N ALA A 694 46.12 0.60 17.99
CA ALA A 694 47.11 1.69 18.10
C ALA A 694 47.80 1.68 19.47
N ILE A 695 47.07 1.45 20.56
CA ILE A 695 47.63 1.27 21.91
C ILE A 695 48.56 0.05 21.95
N ILE A 696 48.15 -1.09 21.40
CA ILE A 696 48.99 -2.30 21.33
C ILE A 696 50.25 -2.03 20.51
N VAL A 697 50.14 -1.34 19.37
CA VAL A 697 51.30 -0.95 18.53
C VAL A 697 52.21 0.02 19.27
N ILE A 698 51.68 1.06 19.92
CA ILE A 698 52.45 2.02 20.72
C ILE A 698 53.15 1.33 21.90
N LEU A 699 52.46 0.45 22.63
CA LEU A 699 53.05 -0.34 23.71
C LEU A 699 54.11 -1.32 23.19
N SER A 700 53.94 -1.88 21.99
CA SER A 700 54.94 -2.73 21.34
C SER A 700 56.18 -1.92 20.93
N PHE A 701 56.01 -0.72 20.36
CA PHE A 701 57.12 0.19 20.07
C PHE A 701 57.81 0.69 21.34
N ALA A 702 57.06 1.00 22.40
CA ALA A 702 57.62 1.38 23.70
C ALA A 702 58.39 0.22 24.34
N SER A 703 57.89 -1.02 24.24
CA SER A 703 58.56 -2.25 24.67
C SER A 703 59.88 -2.46 23.91
N VAL A 704 59.87 -2.36 22.58
CA VAL A 704 61.07 -2.48 21.75
C VAL A 704 62.07 -1.35 22.03
N ALA A 705 61.61 -0.10 22.13
CA ALA A 705 62.46 1.03 22.48
C ALA A 705 63.08 0.88 23.89
N TRP A 706 62.31 0.42 24.88
CA TRP A 706 62.82 0.13 26.22
C TRP A 706 63.82 -1.03 26.19
N SER A 707 63.58 -2.08 25.39
CA SER A 707 64.54 -3.17 25.20
C SER A 707 65.85 -2.66 24.59
N ILE A 708 65.80 -1.80 23.56
CA ILE A 708 66.98 -1.18 22.94
C ILE A 708 67.69 -0.24 23.93
N ILE A 709 66.97 0.54 24.72
CA ILE A 709 67.54 1.38 25.78
C ILE A 709 68.19 0.52 26.87
N LYS A 710 67.59 -0.63 27.21
CA LYS A 710 68.12 -1.59 28.17
C LYS A 710 69.38 -2.29 27.64
N GLU A 711 69.44 -2.66 26.36
CA GLU A 711 70.64 -3.17 25.72
C GLU A 711 71.74 -2.11 25.60
N ASN A 712 71.41 -0.88 25.21
CA ASN A 712 72.37 0.23 25.17
C ASN A 712 72.91 0.57 26.57
N ASN A 713 72.07 0.54 27.60
CA ASN A 713 72.49 0.71 28.99
C ASN A 713 73.31 -0.49 29.49
N ALA A 714 72.97 -1.72 29.12
CA ALA A 714 73.76 -2.91 29.42
C ALA A 714 75.15 -2.85 28.74
N ALA A 715 75.21 -2.44 27.47
CA ALA A 715 76.44 -2.22 26.72
C ALA A 715 77.29 -1.09 27.33
N ALA A 716 76.68 0.02 27.74
CA ALA A 716 77.36 1.11 28.47
C ALA A 716 77.88 0.66 29.84
N THR A 717 77.16 -0.25 30.52
CA THR A 717 77.57 -0.82 31.81
C THR A 717 78.71 -1.84 31.65
N LEU A 718 78.72 -2.62 30.57
CA LEU A 718 79.82 -3.49 30.16
C LEU A 718 81.08 -2.70 29.75
N ALA A 719 80.91 -1.56 29.06
CA ALA A 719 82.00 -0.65 28.74
C ALA A 719 82.60 0.00 30.00
N LYS A 720 81.77 0.39 30.98
CA LYS A 720 82.24 0.93 32.27
C LYS A 720 82.89 -0.13 33.18
N LYS A 721 82.58 -1.42 33.04
CA LYS A 721 83.20 -2.51 33.84
C LYS A 721 84.59 -2.94 33.36
N LYS A 722 85.14 -2.35 32.29
CA LYS A 722 86.49 -2.68 31.77
C LYS A 722 87.58 -1.67 32.14
N LYS A 723 87.29 -0.70 33.01
CA LYS A 723 88.28 0.24 33.57
C LYS A 723 88.00 0.46 35.06
N THR A 724 89.07 0.42 35.86
CA THR A 724 89.05 0.58 37.33
C THR A 724 88.49 -0.61 38.13
N ALA A 725 89.15 -1.76 38.00
CA ALA A 725 89.39 -2.62 39.15
C ALA A 725 90.74 -2.20 39.76
N ALA A 726 90.71 -1.27 40.73
CA ALA A 726 91.83 -0.87 41.57
C ALA A 726 91.28 -0.13 42.81
N ASP A 727 91.68 -0.60 44.00
CA ASP A 727 91.58 -0.03 45.36
C ASP A 727 90.23 0.57 45.82
N MET A 728 89.49 -0.03 46.77
CA MET A 728 89.75 -0.21 48.22
C MET A 728 89.91 1.10 49.01
N GLY A 729 89.05 1.35 50.02
CA GLY A 729 89.25 2.49 50.91
C GLY A 729 88.13 2.98 51.87
N HIS A 730 87.45 2.10 52.61
CA HIS A 730 87.13 2.26 54.05
C HIS A 730 86.26 3.42 54.65
N TYR A 731 85.46 3.07 55.69
CA TYR A 731 84.73 3.89 56.70
C TYR A 731 83.58 4.83 56.24
N SER A 732 82.62 5.27 57.09
CA SER A 732 81.81 4.66 58.17
C SER A 732 80.93 5.75 58.83
N ASN A 733 79.65 5.49 59.12
CA ASN A 733 78.80 6.16 60.14
C ASN A 733 78.56 7.70 60.03
N SER A 734 77.52 8.33 60.59
CA SER A 734 76.29 7.84 61.28
C SER A 734 75.33 9.02 61.54
N ASN A 735 74.01 8.76 61.60
CA ASN A 735 72.98 9.49 62.37
C ASN A 735 72.73 10.98 61.99
N ASP A 736 71.62 11.65 62.35
CA ASP A 736 70.43 11.21 63.11
C ASP A 736 69.13 11.87 62.60
N ALA A 737 68.03 11.31 63.08
CA ALA A 737 66.60 11.62 63.05
C ALA A 737 66.19 13.10 63.35
N ARG A 738 64.91 13.54 63.29
CA ARG A 738 63.74 13.01 64.04
C ARG A 738 62.38 13.62 63.63
N LEU A 739 61.31 12.84 63.90
CA LEU A 739 59.94 13.23 64.34
C LEU A 739 59.07 14.10 63.40
N GLU A 740 57.94 13.59 62.87
CA GLU A 740 56.63 13.31 63.51
C GLU A 740 55.70 14.55 63.63
N GLN A 741 54.49 14.46 63.05
CA GLN A 741 53.31 14.08 63.85
C GLN A 741 52.10 13.71 62.97
N VAL A 742 51.22 12.88 63.54
CA VAL A 742 49.98 12.37 62.94
C VAL A 742 48.79 12.80 63.81
N ARG A 743 47.63 13.11 63.21
CA ARG A 743 46.34 12.80 63.87
C ARG A 743 45.16 12.59 62.92
N HIS A 744 44.48 11.47 63.15
CA HIS A 744 43.10 11.16 62.76
C HIS A 744 42.10 12.17 63.40
N VAL A 745 40.81 12.22 63.05
CA VAL A 745 39.74 11.27 63.48
C VAL A 745 38.43 11.44 62.67
N THR A 746 37.64 10.37 62.62
CA THR A 746 36.26 10.12 62.09
C THR A 746 35.17 11.11 62.56
N GLY A 747 33.94 11.17 62.01
CA GLY A 747 33.27 10.43 60.91
C GLY A 747 31.71 10.41 61.07
N ARG A 748 31.02 9.70 60.16
CA ARG A 748 29.61 9.19 60.18
C ARG A 748 28.36 10.11 60.09
N ASP A 749 27.53 9.75 59.10
CA ASP A 749 26.07 9.48 59.08
C ASP A 749 25.03 10.53 59.58
N SER A 750 24.05 10.89 58.72
CA SER A 750 22.71 10.24 58.71
C SER A 750 21.71 10.84 57.69
N TYR A 751 20.54 10.21 57.59
CA TYR A 751 19.38 10.40 56.70
C TYR A 751 18.69 11.78 56.68
N GLY A 752 17.95 12.06 55.60
CA GLY A 752 16.88 13.08 55.55
C GLY A 752 15.83 12.78 54.45
N ASN A 753 14.56 12.66 54.85
CA ASN A 753 13.39 12.45 53.97
C ASN A 753 12.59 13.77 53.82
N GLY A 754 11.84 13.98 52.72
CA GLY A 754 11.20 15.29 52.44
C GLY A 754 9.91 15.26 51.60
N HIS A 755 8.84 15.86 52.15
CA HIS A 755 7.45 15.86 51.68
C HIS A 755 6.77 17.12 52.27
N VAL A 756 5.73 17.79 51.73
CA VAL A 756 4.75 17.52 50.63
C VAL A 756 4.47 18.88 49.91
N GLN A 757 3.52 18.92 48.95
CA GLN A 757 2.80 20.08 48.37
C GLN A 757 3.44 20.76 47.12
N GLY A 758 2.67 21.18 46.10
CA GLY A 758 1.23 21.01 45.85
C GLY A 758 0.67 21.98 44.80
N HIS A 759 -0.29 21.51 43.98
CA HIS A 759 -1.09 22.23 42.96
C HIS A 759 -0.41 22.76 41.68
N GLY A 760 -1.07 22.45 40.55
CA GLY A 760 -0.75 22.90 39.20
C GLY A 760 -1.58 22.11 38.17
N ASN A 761 -2.89 22.39 38.08
CA ASN A 761 -3.78 21.71 37.13
C ASN A 761 -3.46 22.14 35.69
N ASP A 762 -2.92 21.23 34.89
CA ASP A 762 -2.66 21.46 33.46
C ASP A 762 -3.83 20.93 32.61
N ILE A 763 -4.79 21.81 32.30
CA ILE A 763 -6.10 21.48 31.68
C ILE A 763 -6.02 21.41 30.14
N HIS A 764 -4.82 21.28 29.57
CA HIS A 764 -4.60 21.29 28.11
C HIS A 764 -4.04 19.99 27.52
N ARG A 765 -4.20 18.86 28.19
CA ARG A 765 -4.26 17.57 27.48
C ARG A 765 -5.56 17.46 26.69
N ARG A 766 -5.53 17.90 25.44
CA ARG A 766 -6.43 17.37 24.39
C ARG A 766 -6.37 15.84 24.47
N PRO A 767 -7.51 15.12 24.43
CA PRO A 767 -7.49 13.68 24.23
C PRO A 767 -6.65 13.37 22.99
N ARG A 768 -5.65 12.49 23.15
CA ARG A 768 -5.12 11.76 22.00
C ARG A 768 -6.19 10.76 21.58
N ASP A 769 -6.28 10.58 20.27
CA ASP A 769 -7.21 9.70 19.57
C ASP A 769 -8.69 10.05 19.79
N ASN A 770 -9.22 10.74 18.79
CA ASN A 770 -10.64 10.92 18.55
C ASN A 770 -10.82 10.88 17.04
N TYR A 771 -11.68 9.98 16.55
CA TYR A 771 -11.98 9.69 15.15
C TYR A 771 -12.21 10.98 14.34
N SER A 772 -11.13 11.57 13.82
CA SER A 772 -11.13 13.02 13.57
C SER A 772 -11.72 13.42 12.23
N GLN A 773 -11.97 12.47 11.34
CA GLN A 773 -12.29 12.72 9.94
C GLN A 773 -13.33 11.74 9.44
N ASN A 774 -14.30 12.30 8.72
CA ASN A 774 -15.36 11.64 7.96
C ASN A 774 -16.43 10.93 8.82
N PHE A 775 -17.49 11.67 9.13
CA PHE A 775 -18.84 11.18 9.38
C PHE A 775 -19.78 12.18 8.71
N VAL A 776 -20.00 12.06 7.40
CA VAL A 776 -20.68 13.09 6.58
C VAL A 776 -21.92 12.53 5.90
#